data_AF-A0A3D4AZM6-F1
#
_entry.id   AF-A0A3D4AZM6-F1
#
_cell.length_a   1.000
_cell.length_b   1.000
_cell.length_c   1.000
_cell.angle_alpha   90.00
_cell.angle_beta   90.00
_cell.angle_gamma   90.00
#
_symmetry.space_group_name_H-M   'P 1'
#
loop_
_entity.id
_entity.type
_entity.pdbx_description
1 polymer ?
#
loop_
_entity_poly.entity_id
_entity_poly.type
_entity_poly.pdbx_seq_one_letter_code
_entity_poly.pdbx_strand_id
1 'polypeptide(L)'
;MKGRKDGKEGGRGTISGWFFDVYPVRGGVHVWIIAEDGEPVLLFDTFRPTFYLYVEHHDVDLEGLSKRLKLPVTLRETCQIELFSGQEWHVTAVTVHDPMQWNQCVRALSRHLPHDVFFNSNIPIPQLYLYHHDLFPLAYCTCRPADDGSLHWTVLEDREAIQTGPGPDLRILRLCHVYDGRPSKYDVSLTLQISYDDRTYTIEGNNPVGVLETFNEHLCRFDPDVIVSSWGDALIFPRLTRDAKRHNMSLHLNRDASHPYMKTQERIFWTYGEVIHRDAAFMLAGRWHIDTKNSFMMEEGGLNGILEIARLTQMPVQKTGRAAIGTGLASMQMSYAYRNGILIPAEKKEGEAFKTAEDLLLSDRGGLVFLPEPGYHEQVAELDFSSMYPSLMVKHNISPETIDCPCCDNRVVPELGYTICERRQGLVPAVLKPVLARRAYYKEQKRKATSPEAYRRYHQMQNALKWMLVTCFGYLGYKNARFGRIEAHEAVNAFSREALLTAKEVAEAHGMHLVHAIIDCLWLKKPGATREEYEAICCHITEAVGVEMSLEGVYNWILFPPSKTDPGIPTVGKYVGWYDHGELKVRGLEMRRRDTPGYVKHVQARLLDLLEDAGSINQIRIRIPALIEEVRFYLHELRQGRVDPRDLLIRRRVQKKNNEYRNNNLNALVVRDLASRGIQVQPGEIIEFIILDQTGKRDPRKARSLLTYQPEDGYDTEKYTEQVLKAVETLLAPFGYDMGHLEHLFGVKKRRRRKKPEKAQLELLF
;
A
#
# COMPACT_ATOMS: atom_id res chain seq x y z
N MET A 1 45.32 26.68 -7.14
CA MET A 1 46.61 26.00 -6.89
C MET A 1 46.38 24.50 -6.97
N LYS A 2 47.20 23.81 -7.76
CA LYS A 2 47.09 22.39 -8.10
C LYS A 2 47.27 21.50 -6.85
N GLY A 3 46.30 20.61 -6.63
CA GLY A 3 46.41 19.47 -5.73
C GLY A 3 45.62 18.32 -6.33
N ARG A 4 46.20 17.64 -7.32
CA ARG A 4 45.79 16.27 -7.69
C ARG A 4 45.98 15.43 -6.42
N LYS A 5 44.88 15.01 -5.81
CA LYS A 5 44.89 13.79 -5.00
C LYS A 5 44.66 12.66 -5.98
N ASP A 6 45.77 12.09 -6.44
CA ASP A 6 45.77 10.80 -7.11
C ASP A 6 44.99 9.82 -6.24
N GLY A 7 44.07 9.10 -6.88
CA GLY A 7 43.27 8.07 -6.24
C GLY A 7 44.22 7.09 -5.56
N LYS A 8 44.00 6.88 -4.25
CA LYS A 8 44.48 5.68 -3.61
C LYS A 8 43.83 4.51 -4.35
N GLU A 9 44.59 3.84 -5.21
CA GLU A 9 44.42 2.43 -5.50
C GLU A 9 44.45 1.71 -4.15
N GLY A 10 43.26 1.56 -3.55
CA GLY A 10 43.06 0.74 -2.37
C GLY A 10 43.44 -0.69 -2.73
N GLY A 11 44.34 -1.29 -1.95
CA GLY A 11 44.85 -2.62 -2.20
C GLY A 11 43.74 -3.65 -2.39
N ARG A 12 44.11 -4.73 -3.10
CA ARG A 12 43.34 -5.97 -3.34
C ARG A 12 42.95 -6.67 -2.02
N GLY A 13 42.15 -6.00 -1.21
CA GLY A 13 41.64 -6.49 0.07
C GLY A 13 40.18 -6.93 -0.06
N THR A 14 39.81 -7.89 0.77
CA THR A 14 38.39 -8.24 0.97
C THR A 14 37.74 -7.11 1.76
N ILE A 15 36.59 -6.63 1.31
CA ILE A 15 35.81 -5.59 1.98
C ILE A 15 34.63 -6.27 2.66
N SER A 16 34.46 -6.06 3.97
CA SER A 16 33.33 -6.54 4.75
C SER A 16 32.42 -5.37 5.10
N GLY A 17 31.10 -5.58 5.03
CA GLY A 17 30.12 -4.56 5.40
C GLY A 17 28.71 -4.89 4.91
N TRP A 18 27.85 -3.87 4.90
CA TRP A 18 26.46 -4.00 4.48
C TRP A 18 26.27 -3.47 3.07
N PHE A 19 25.68 -4.29 2.19
CA PHE A 19 25.30 -3.87 0.86
C PHE A 19 24.32 -2.68 0.92
N PHE A 20 24.62 -1.58 0.25
CA PHE A 20 23.86 -0.34 0.35
C PHE A 20 23.12 0.03 -0.94
N ASP A 21 23.79 0.22 -2.07
CA ASP A 21 23.12 0.70 -3.28
C ASP A 21 23.72 0.10 -4.54
N VAL A 22 22.93 0.00 -5.62
CA VAL A 22 23.42 -0.46 -6.93
C VAL A 22 22.66 0.20 -8.07
N TYR A 23 23.42 0.66 -9.07
CA TYR A 23 22.86 1.24 -10.29
C TYR A 23 23.78 1.02 -11.49
N PRO A 24 23.20 0.90 -12.70
CA PRO A 24 23.99 0.67 -13.90
C PRO A 24 24.79 1.90 -14.31
N VAL A 25 26.01 1.65 -14.75
CA VAL A 25 26.92 2.62 -15.37
C VAL A 25 27.47 2.03 -16.66
N ARG A 26 28.23 2.82 -17.43
CA ARG A 26 28.84 2.32 -18.65
C ARG A 26 29.79 1.16 -18.34
N GLY A 27 29.57 0.02 -18.97
CA GLY A 27 30.41 -1.18 -18.85
C GLY A 27 30.16 -2.07 -17.62
N GLY A 28 29.19 -1.72 -16.75
CA GLY A 28 28.94 -2.49 -15.53
C GLY A 28 27.95 -1.84 -14.57
N VAL A 29 28.16 -2.04 -13.27
CA VAL A 29 27.36 -1.43 -12.20
C VAL A 29 28.26 -0.78 -11.15
N HIS A 30 27.79 0.33 -10.58
CA HIS A 30 28.35 0.87 -9.34
C HIS A 30 27.62 0.25 -8.16
N VAL A 31 28.38 -0.20 -7.17
CA VAL A 31 27.88 -0.81 -5.94
C VAL A 31 28.41 -0.05 -4.75
N TRP A 32 27.54 0.26 -3.81
CA TRP A 32 27.90 0.86 -2.53
C TRP A 32 27.83 -0.17 -1.41
N ILE A 33 28.85 -0.19 -0.56
CA ILE A 33 28.88 -0.92 0.71
C ILE A 33 29.05 0.11 1.83
N ILE A 34 28.36 -0.06 2.94
CA ILE A 34 28.72 0.61 4.20
C ILE A 34 29.67 -0.34 4.93
N ALA A 35 30.94 0.03 5.05
CA ALA A 35 31.94 -0.79 5.73
C ALA A 35 31.64 -0.87 7.24
N GLU A 36 32.32 -1.79 7.94
CA GLU A 36 32.13 -2.00 9.39
C GLU A 36 32.47 -0.76 10.24
N ASP A 37 33.33 0.11 9.74
CA ASP A 37 33.68 1.40 10.36
C ASP A 37 32.63 2.49 10.08
N GLY A 38 31.57 2.19 9.33
CA GLY A 38 30.50 3.10 8.94
C GLY A 38 30.80 3.90 7.66
N GLU A 39 31.97 3.76 7.06
CA GLU A 39 32.35 4.53 5.87
C GLU A 39 31.69 3.95 4.60
N PRO A 40 31.07 4.80 3.75
CA PRO A 40 30.50 4.36 2.49
C PRO A 40 31.59 4.15 1.43
N VAL A 41 31.69 2.94 0.91
CA VAL A 41 32.68 2.53 -0.11
C VAL A 41 31.98 2.30 -1.45
N LEU A 42 32.47 2.97 -2.49
CA LEU A 42 32.03 2.78 -3.88
C LEU A 42 32.92 1.75 -4.58
N LEU A 43 32.29 0.74 -5.19
CA LEU A 43 32.92 -0.31 -5.98
C LEU A 43 32.32 -0.33 -7.39
N PHE A 44 33.09 -0.88 -8.34
CA PHE A 44 32.66 -1.12 -9.71
C PHE A 44 32.68 -2.62 -9.98
N ASP A 45 31.62 -3.14 -10.61
CA ASP A 45 31.51 -4.53 -11.04
C ASP A 45 31.19 -4.60 -12.54
N THR A 46 31.94 -5.42 -13.27
CA THR A 46 31.76 -5.66 -14.72
C THR A 46 30.58 -6.61 -14.98
N PHE A 47 29.40 -6.26 -14.46
CA PHE A 47 28.19 -7.08 -14.55
C PHE A 47 27.61 -7.09 -15.97
N ARG A 48 27.31 -8.28 -16.49
CA ARG A 48 26.69 -8.49 -17.81
C ARG A 48 25.34 -9.18 -17.68
N PRO A 49 24.22 -8.44 -17.76
CA PRO A 49 22.89 -9.00 -17.53
C PRO A 49 22.48 -9.93 -18.68
N THR A 50 21.72 -10.97 -18.34
CA THR A 50 21.24 -11.99 -19.28
C THR A 50 19.71 -12.12 -19.21
N PHE A 51 19.08 -12.22 -20.38
CA PHE A 51 17.68 -12.64 -20.54
C PHE A 51 17.59 -13.86 -21.46
N TYR A 52 16.42 -14.48 -21.55
CA TYR A 52 16.25 -15.72 -22.31
C TYR A 52 15.21 -15.55 -23.42
N LEU A 53 15.42 -16.28 -24.51
CA LEU A 53 14.52 -16.39 -25.65
C LEU A 53 14.17 -17.86 -25.88
N TYR A 54 12.87 -18.18 -25.92
CA TYR A 54 12.38 -19.50 -26.34
C TYR A 54 11.86 -19.42 -27.78
N VAL A 55 12.65 -19.90 -28.75
CA VAL A 55 12.36 -19.73 -30.19
C VAL A 55 12.11 -21.05 -30.91
N GLU A 56 11.92 -22.16 -30.20
CA GLU A 56 11.85 -23.51 -30.79
C GLU A 56 10.73 -23.67 -31.85
N HIS A 57 9.67 -22.85 -31.78
CA HIS A 57 8.58 -22.83 -32.77
C HIS A 57 8.67 -21.69 -33.79
N HIS A 58 9.76 -20.94 -33.79
CA HIS A 58 10.00 -19.82 -34.68
C HIS A 58 11.28 -20.08 -35.47
N ASP A 59 11.16 -20.28 -36.79
CA ASP A 59 12.29 -20.46 -37.71
C ASP A 59 13.09 -19.14 -37.82
N VAL A 60 13.87 -18.82 -36.78
CA VAL A 60 14.56 -17.53 -36.62
C VAL A 60 16.04 -17.77 -36.33
N ASP A 61 16.87 -17.32 -37.28
CA ASP A 61 18.30 -17.16 -37.08
C ASP A 61 18.59 -15.96 -36.16
N LEU A 62 18.64 -16.22 -34.84
CA LEU A 62 18.96 -15.20 -33.83
C LEU A 62 20.39 -14.66 -33.98
N GLU A 63 21.32 -15.48 -34.45
CA GLU A 63 22.71 -15.08 -34.64
C GLU A 63 22.83 -14.10 -35.82
N GLY A 64 22.21 -14.43 -36.95
CA GLY A 64 22.10 -13.53 -38.10
C GLY A 64 21.35 -12.25 -37.77
N LEU A 65 20.25 -12.33 -37.00
CA LEU A 65 19.49 -11.16 -36.58
C LEU A 65 20.30 -10.22 -35.68
N SER A 66 20.99 -10.75 -34.67
CA SER A 66 21.80 -9.96 -33.75
C SER A 66 22.98 -9.29 -34.46
N LYS A 67 23.65 -9.99 -35.39
CA LYS A 67 24.70 -9.44 -36.27
C LYS A 67 24.17 -8.33 -37.18
N ARG A 68 23.02 -8.54 -37.84
CA ARG A 68 22.39 -7.54 -38.72
C ARG A 68 22.02 -6.26 -37.96
N LEU A 69 21.51 -6.40 -36.75
CA LEU A 69 21.15 -5.29 -35.87
C LEU A 69 22.36 -4.68 -35.14
N LYS A 70 23.55 -5.26 -35.29
CA LYS A 70 24.80 -4.86 -34.60
C LYS A 70 24.63 -4.77 -33.08
N LEU A 71 23.93 -5.74 -32.51
CA LEU A 71 23.67 -5.77 -31.07
C LEU A 71 24.91 -6.27 -30.32
N PRO A 72 25.35 -5.57 -29.25
CA PRO A 72 26.47 -5.99 -28.41
C PRO A 72 26.02 -7.06 -27.41
N VAL A 73 25.77 -8.26 -27.94
CA VAL A 73 25.25 -9.41 -27.19
C VAL A 73 26.06 -10.66 -27.48
N THR A 74 26.08 -11.57 -26.51
CA THR A 74 26.56 -12.95 -26.67
C THR A 74 25.36 -13.89 -26.54
N LEU A 75 25.25 -14.84 -27.48
CA LEU A 75 24.19 -15.85 -27.49
C LEU A 75 24.77 -17.19 -27.03
N ARG A 76 24.01 -17.92 -26.20
CA ARG A 76 24.36 -19.27 -25.74
C ARG A 76 23.11 -20.11 -25.53
N GLU A 77 23.10 -21.33 -26.06
CA GLU A 77 22.03 -22.30 -25.76
C GLU A 77 22.14 -22.84 -24.33
N THR A 78 21.01 -22.96 -23.65
CA THR A 78 20.89 -23.48 -22.28
C THR A 78 19.51 -24.08 -22.04
N CYS A 79 19.35 -24.82 -20.94
CA CYS A 79 18.03 -25.26 -20.46
C CYS A 79 17.58 -24.36 -19.30
N GLN A 80 16.27 -24.11 -19.20
CA GLN A 80 15.60 -23.47 -18.06
C GLN A 80 14.25 -24.13 -17.81
N ILE A 81 13.69 -24.01 -16.62
CA ILE A 81 12.41 -24.62 -16.24
C ILE A 81 11.26 -23.70 -16.64
N GLU A 82 10.25 -24.24 -17.31
CA GLU A 82 8.99 -23.54 -17.49
C GLU A 82 8.04 -23.80 -16.31
N LEU A 83 7.44 -22.74 -15.78
CA LEU A 83 6.71 -22.77 -14.50
C LEU A 83 5.51 -23.72 -14.51
N PHE A 84 4.64 -23.64 -15.53
CA PHE A 84 3.37 -24.35 -15.54
C PHE A 84 3.51 -25.84 -15.80
N SER A 85 4.31 -26.23 -16.79
CA SER A 85 4.63 -27.63 -17.10
C SER A 85 5.62 -28.24 -16.10
N GLY A 86 6.50 -27.42 -15.51
CA GLY A 86 7.63 -27.90 -14.72
C GLY A 86 8.70 -28.62 -15.55
N GLN A 87 8.63 -28.53 -16.87
CA GLN A 87 9.57 -29.16 -17.79
C GLN A 87 10.74 -28.24 -18.13
N GLU A 88 11.86 -28.84 -18.52
CA GLU A 88 13.00 -28.10 -19.06
C GLU A 88 12.75 -27.70 -20.52
N TRP A 89 12.95 -26.43 -20.82
CA TRP A 89 12.88 -25.86 -22.16
C TRP A 89 14.28 -25.49 -22.65
N HIS A 90 14.56 -25.79 -23.91
CA HIS A 90 15.76 -25.32 -24.59
C HIS A 90 15.58 -23.84 -24.99
N VAL A 91 16.42 -22.97 -24.43
CA VAL A 91 16.33 -21.52 -24.61
C VAL A 91 17.70 -20.93 -24.98
N THR A 92 17.66 -19.85 -25.76
CA THR A 92 18.86 -19.05 -26.04
C THR A 92 19.01 -17.98 -24.96
N ALA A 93 20.08 -18.05 -24.18
CA ALA A 93 20.53 -17.00 -23.28
C ALA A 93 21.17 -15.86 -24.07
N VAL A 94 20.69 -14.64 -23.86
CA VAL A 94 21.19 -13.41 -24.48
C VAL A 94 21.85 -12.54 -23.42
N THR A 95 23.18 -12.56 -23.38
CA THR A 95 23.99 -11.76 -22.46
C THR A 95 24.33 -10.42 -23.11
N VAL A 96 23.90 -9.31 -22.50
CA VAL A 96 24.18 -7.95 -23.00
C VAL A 96 25.53 -7.48 -22.44
N HIS A 97 26.40 -6.96 -23.30
CA HIS A 97 27.77 -6.60 -22.90
C HIS A 97 27.84 -5.37 -21.98
N ASP A 98 26.90 -4.43 -22.12
CA ASP A 98 26.78 -3.23 -21.28
C ASP A 98 25.35 -3.12 -20.70
N PRO A 99 25.18 -3.07 -19.37
CA PRO A 99 23.87 -2.89 -18.74
C PRO A 99 23.11 -1.64 -19.21
N MET A 100 23.81 -0.57 -19.60
CA MET A 100 23.18 0.64 -20.13
C MET A 100 22.50 0.43 -21.49
N GLN A 101 22.88 -0.61 -22.22
CA GLN A 101 22.29 -0.98 -23.50
C GLN A 101 21.18 -2.03 -23.37
N TRP A 102 20.88 -2.51 -22.16
CA TRP A 102 19.84 -3.52 -21.89
C TRP A 102 18.51 -3.22 -22.58
N ASN A 103 17.92 -2.06 -22.26
CA ASN A 103 16.62 -1.66 -22.80
C ASN A 103 16.66 -1.46 -24.31
N GLN A 104 17.81 -1.08 -24.88
CA GLN A 104 17.96 -0.93 -26.33
C GLN A 104 17.98 -2.29 -27.01
N CYS A 105 18.75 -3.26 -26.49
CA CYS A 105 18.86 -4.61 -27.04
C CYS A 105 17.53 -5.34 -26.98
N VAL A 106 16.85 -5.33 -25.83
CA VAL A 106 15.52 -5.96 -25.67
C VAL A 106 14.52 -5.34 -26.64
N ARG A 107 14.45 -4.01 -26.75
CA ARG A 107 13.54 -3.33 -27.69
C ARG A 107 13.87 -3.57 -29.16
N ALA A 108 15.15 -3.74 -29.50
CA ALA A 108 15.55 -4.02 -30.87
C ALA A 108 15.06 -5.41 -31.31
N LEU A 109 15.24 -6.41 -30.44
CA LEU A 109 14.78 -7.78 -30.71
C LEU A 109 13.24 -7.89 -30.66
N SER A 110 12.58 -7.19 -29.74
CA SER A 110 11.11 -7.25 -29.60
C SER A 110 10.34 -6.63 -30.77
N ARG A 111 11.02 -5.95 -31.71
CA ARG A 111 10.41 -5.48 -32.97
C ARG A 111 10.34 -6.56 -34.04
N HIS A 112 11.12 -7.62 -33.88
CA HIS A 112 11.25 -8.71 -34.84
C HIS A 112 10.76 -10.05 -34.29
N LEU A 113 10.61 -10.16 -32.98
CA LEU A 113 10.16 -11.35 -32.27
C LEU A 113 8.87 -11.05 -31.50
N PRO A 114 7.95 -12.01 -31.39
CA PRO A 114 6.74 -11.84 -30.61
C PRO A 114 7.06 -11.73 -29.11
N HIS A 115 6.18 -11.13 -28.32
CA HIS A 115 6.49 -10.80 -26.91
C HIS A 115 6.57 -12.02 -25.98
N ASP A 116 5.90 -13.11 -26.34
CA ASP A 116 5.80 -14.36 -25.59
C ASP A 116 7.10 -15.18 -25.57
N VAL A 117 8.03 -14.94 -26.49
CA VAL A 117 9.34 -15.62 -26.48
C VAL A 117 10.31 -15.02 -25.45
N PHE A 118 10.02 -13.85 -24.89
CA PHE A 118 10.92 -13.13 -23.99
C PHE A 118 10.72 -13.50 -22.53
N PHE A 119 11.82 -13.90 -21.88
CA PHE A 119 11.87 -14.18 -20.45
C PHE A 119 13.00 -13.43 -19.77
N ASN A 120 12.78 -13.00 -18.52
CA ASN A 120 13.69 -12.21 -17.68
C ASN A 120 14.08 -10.84 -18.28
N SER A 121 13.52 -10.45 -19.43
CA SER A 121 13.92 -9.28 -20.22
C SER A 121 13.46 -7.93 -19.67
N ASN A 122 12.45 -7.93 -18.81
CA ASN A 122 11.86 -6.71 -18.24
C ASN A 122 12.07 -6.59 -16.73
N ILE A 123 13.13 -7.23 -16.21
CA ILE A 123 13.60 -7.07 -14.84
C ILE A 123 14.63 -5.93 -14.85
N PRO A 124 14.47 -4.90 -14.00
CA PRO A 124 15.46 -3.81 -13.89
C PRO A 124 16.84 -4.31 -13.48
N ILE A 125 17.90 -3.75 -14.08
CA ILE A 125 19.29 -4.15 -13.83
C ILE A 125 19.66 -4.22 -12.35
N PRO A 126 19.35 -3.21 -11.50
CA PRO A 126 19.63 -3.32 -10.06
C PRO A 126 19.04 -4.57 -9.42
N GLN A 127 17.84 -4.99 -9.82
CA GLN A 127 17.20 -6.20 -9.28
C GLN A 127 17.81 -7.48 -9.85
N LEU A 128 18.13 -7.51 -11.15
CA LEU A 128 18.85 -8.64 -11.75
C LEU A 128 20.19 -8.87 -11.06
N TYR A 129 20.92 -7.80 -10.74
CA TYR A 129 22.17 -7.87 -9.98
C TYR A 129 21.97 -8.50 -8.61
N LEU A 130 20.95 -8.03 -7.87
CA LEU A 130 20.59 -8.59 -6.56
C LEU A 130 20.21 -10.08 -6.65
N TYR A 131 19.40 -10.47 -7.64
CA TYR A 131 19.01 -11.87 -7.82
C TYR A 131 20.20 -12.76 -8.20
N HIS A 132 21.10 -12.27 -9.05
CA HIS A 132 22.24 -13.03 -9.54
C HIS A 132 23.24 -13.39 -8.44
N HIS A 133 23.46 -12.47 -7.50
CA HIS A 133 24.42 -12.65 -6.40
C HIS A 133 23.76 -13.02 -5.06
N ASP A 134 22.45 -13.27 -5.07
CA ASP A 134 21.60 -13.42 -3.87
C ASP A 134 21.78 -12.30 -2.82
N LEU A 135 22.12 -11.09 -3.30
CA LEU A 135 22.27 -9.90 -2.47
C LEU A 135 20.91 -9.29 -2.15
N PHE A 136 20.82 -8.60 -1.03
CA PHE A 136 19.66 -7.81 -0.66
C PHE A 136 20.08 -6.54 0.10
N PRO A 137 19.24 -5.49 0.13
CA PRO A 137 19.57 -4.27 0.85
C PRO A 137 19.96 -4.51 2.31
N LEU A 138 21.09 -3.94 2.71
CA LEU A 138 21.71 -4.09 4.02
C LEU A 138 22.07 -5.54 4.38
N ALA A 139 22.25 -6.43 3.40
CA ALA A 139 22.85 -7.73 3.65
C ALA A 139 24.28 -7.56 4.12
N TYR A 140 24.64 -8.12 5.27
CA TYR A 140 26.03 -8.23 5.66
C TYR A 140 26.74 -9.25 4.77
N CYS A 141 27.81 -8.80 4.11
CA CYS A 141 28.51 -9.55 3.08
C CYS A 141 29.99 -9.17 3.00
N THR A 142 30.77 -10.05 2.40
CA THR A 142 32.15 -9.77 2.02
C THR A 142 32.28 -9.74 0.50
N CYS A 143 33.03 -8.79 -0.01
CA CYS A 143 33.28 -8.60 -1.43
C CYS A 143 34.79 -8.68 -1.72
N ARG A 144 35.16 -9.47 -2.73
CA ARG A 144 36.54 -9.57 -3.22
C ARG A 144 36.59 -9.23 -4.72
N PRO A 145 37.43 -8.27 -5.14
CA PRO A 145 37.65 -8.02 -6.57
C PRO A 145 38.30 -9.23 -7.25
N ALA A 146 37.80 -9.58 -8.43
CA ALA A 146 38.37 -10.57 -9.34
C ALA A 146 39.36 -9.93 -10.32
N ASP A 147 40.20 -10.75 -10.96
CA ASP A 147 41.19 -10.28 -11.94
C ASP A 147 40.53 -9.75 -13.24
N ASP A 148 39.29 -10.17 -13.53
CA ASP A 148 38.51 -9.73 -14.70
C ASP A 148 37.69 -8.45 -14.45
N GLY A 149 37.82 -7.85 -13.26
CA GLY A 149 37.06 -6.67 -12.85
C GLY A 149 35.63 -6.96 -12.38
N SER A 150 35.27 -8.23 -12.18
CA SER A 150 34.04 -8.61 -11.48
C SER A 150 34.19 -8.61 -9.96
N LEU A 151 33.08 -8.60 -9.23
CA LEU A 151 33.07 -8.71 -7.78
C LEU A 151 32.57 -10.10 -7.35
N HIS A 152 33.37 -10.80 -6.54
CA HIS A 152 32.94 -12.02 -5.88
C HIS A 152 32.31 -11.71 -4.52
N TRP A 153 31.05 -12.09 -4.37
CA TRP A 153 30.28 -11.88 -3.15
C TRP A 153 30.24 -13.14 -2.30
N THR A 154 30.31 -12.96 -0.99
CA THR A 154 29.91 -13.96 0.00
C THR A 154 28.92 -13.30 0.94
N VAL A 155 27.65 -13.68 0.82
CA VAL A 155 26.57 -13.17 1.66
C VAL A 155 26.55 -13.98 2.96
N LEU A 156 26.65 -13.29 4.09
CA LEU A 156 26.76 -13.93 5.42
C LEU A 156 25.44 -13.91 6.20
N GLU A 157 24.41 -13.29 5.63
CA GLU A 157 23.05 -13.30 6.16
C GLU A 157 22.10 -14.06 5.24
N ASP A 158 21.18 -14.79 5.84
CA ASP A 158 20.06 -15.38 5.11
C ASP A 158 18.89 -14.39 5.06
N ARG A 159 18.46 -14.06 3.85
CA ARG A 159 17.30 -13.21 3.58
C ARG A 159 16.03 -13.73 4.24
N GLU A 160 15.84 -15.04 4.23
CA GLU A 160 14.63 -15.74 4.70
C GLU A 160 14.70 -16.05 6.21
N ALA A 161 15.83 -15.80 6.87
CA ALA A 161 15.97 -15.96 8.31
C ALA A 161 14.93 -15.11 9.06
N ILE A 162 14.32 -15.68 10.08
CA ILE A 162 13.29 -15.00 10.88
C ILE A 162 13.84 -13.72 11.54
N GLN A 163 15.10 -13.78 11.98
CA GLN A 163 15.79 -12.65 12.60
C GLN A 163 16.70 -11.98 11.58
N THR A 164 16.62 -10.66 11.50
CA THR A 164 17.58 -9.84 10.76
C THR A 164 18.78 -9.55 11.64
N GLY A 165 20.00 -9.60 11.08
CA GLY A 165 21.20 -9.17 11.79
C GLY A 165 21.15 -7.69 12.18
N PRO A 166 22.10 -7.22 13.03
CA PRO A 166 22.29 -5.80 13.26
C PRO A 166 22.66 -5.13 11.92
N GLY A 167 21.86 -4.14 11.50
CA GLY A 167 22.17 -3.31 10.34
C GLY A 167 23.19 -2.23 10.68
N PRO A 168 23.70 -1.48 9.68
CA PRO A 168 24.60 -0.36 9.94
C PRO A 168 23.84 0.79 10.60
N ASP A 169 24.57 1.63 11.34
CA ASP A 169 24.05 2.89 11.85
C ASP A 169 23.99 3.92 10.70
N LEU A 170 22.78 4.06 10.12
CA LEU A 170 22.55 4.96 9.00
C LEU A 170 22.45 6.42 9.46
N ARG A 171 23.20 7.32 8.81
CA ARG A 171 23.07 8.77 9.02
C ARG A 171 21.81 9.29 8.33
N ILE A 172 20.79 9.64 9.11
CA ILE A 172 19.47 10.07 8.61
C ILE A 172 19.33 11.58 8.72
N LEU A 173 19.15 12.25 7.59
CA LEU A 173 18.76 13.65 7.52
C LEU A 173 17.26 13.75 7.22
N ARG A 174 16.53 14.51 8.03
CA ARG A 174 15.10 14.79 7.82
C ARG A 174 14.93 16.17 7.19
N LEU A 175 14.05 16.25 6.20
CA LEU A 175 13.83 17.45 5.40
C LEU A 175 12.32 17.71 5.27
N CYS A 176 11.86 18.91 5.63
CA CYS A 176 10.49 19.32 5.35
C CYS A 176 10.41 20.80 4.95
N HIS A 177 9.32 21.15 4.26
CA HIS A 177 8.93 22.54 4.04
C HIS A 177 8.02 22.99 5.19
N VAL A 178 8.32 24.14 5.81
CA VAL A 178 7.51 24.69 6.90
C VAL A 178 6.23 25.29 6.31
N TYR A 179 5.09 24.73 6.74
CA TYR A 179 3.75 25.04 6.22
C TYR A 179 3.08 26.17 7.01
N ASP A 180 2.58 27.20 6.34
CA ASP A 180 1.86 28.33 6.94
C ASP A 180 0.32 28.26 6.77
N GLY A 181 -0.21 27.18 6.18
CA GLY A 181 -1.65 27.03 5.92
C GLY A 181 -2.03 26.88 4.45
N ARG A 182 -1.09 27.06 3.50
CA ARG A 182 -1.36 26.96 2.05
C ARG A 182 -0.78 25.68 1.43
N PRO A 183 -1.54 24.88 0.65
CA PRO A 183 -1.04 23.70 -0.07
C PRO A 183 0.31 23.95 -0.75
N SER A 184 1.30 23.14 -0.36
CA SER A 184 2.73 23.38 -0.58
C SER A 184 3.15 23.46 -2.06
N LYS A 185 2.38 22.86 -2.98
CA LYS A 185 2.66 22.89 -4.43
C LYS A 185 2.56 24.30 -5.03
N TYR A 186 1.88 25.23 -4.36
CA TYR A 186 1.59 26.58 -4.86
C TYR A 186 2.19 27.69 -3.99
N ASP A 187 3.02 27.33 -3.00
CA ASP A 187 3.68 28.30 -2.14
C ASP A 187 4.80 29.05 -2.90
N VAL A 188 4.94 30.34 -2.62
CA VAL A 188 5.84 31.26 -3.36
C VAL A 188 7.24 31.24 -2.75
N SER A 189 7.37 31.01 -1.44
CA SER A 189 8.65 30.87 -0.72
C SER A 189 8.89 29.41 -0.31
N LEU A 190 10.14 28.96 -0.39
CA LEU A 190 10.55 27.63 0.07
C LEU A 190 11.33 27.77 1.37
N THR A 191 10.69 27.52 2.51
CA THR A 191 11.32 27.55 3.84
C THR A 191 11.63 26.13 4.26
N LEU A 192 12.91 25.76 4.24
CA LEU A 192 13.35 24.40 4.51
C LEU A 192 13.71 24.23 5.98
N GLN A 193 13.21 23.16 6.59
CA GLN A 193 13.64 22.70 7.89
C GLN A 193 14.43 21.39 7.72
N ILE A 194 15.66 21.39 8.21
CA ILE A 194 16.61 20.28 8.13
C ILE A 194 16.90 19.81 9.55
N SER A 195 16.73 18.52 9.83
CA SER A 195 17.01 17.94 11.13
C SER A 195 17.93 16.73 11.06
N TYR A 196 18.96 16.72 11.88
CA TYR A 196 19.92 15.61 12.11
C TYR A 196 20.65 15.87 13.45
N ASP A 197 21.24 14.85 14.07
CA ASP A 197 21.93 14.92 15.38
C ASP A 197 21.12 15.63 16.48
N ASP A 198 19.81 15.37 16.54
CA ASP A 198 18.84 16.03 17.45
C ASP A 198 18.79 17.56 17.35
N ARG A 199 19.34 18.13 16.27
CA ARG A 199 19.29 19.56 15.95
C ARG A 199 18.37 19.80 14.77
N THR A 200 17.77 20.97 14.74
CA THR A 200 16.89 21.41 13.65
C THR A 200 17.29 22.80 13.19
N TYR A 201 17.56 22.92 11.90
CA TYR A 201 18.00 24.12 11.21
C TYR A 201 16.88 24.60 10.30
N THR A 202 16.59 25.89 10.31
CA THR A 202 15.60 26.50 9.42
C THR A 202 16.32 27.41 8.43
N ILE A 203 16.12 27.17 7.14
CA ILE A 203 16.63 27.96 6.03
C ILE A 203 15.47 28.76 5.48
N GLU A 204 15.52 30.09 5.65
CA GLU A 204 14.49 30.99 5.15
C GLU A 204 14.53 31.12 3.62
N GLY A 205 13.37 31.04 2.98
CA GLY A 205 13.23 31.05 1.51
C GLY A 205 13.44 32.41 0.82
N ASN A 206 14.01 33.41 1.51
CA ASN A 206 14.08 34.79 1.02
C ASN A 206 15.11 34.98 -0.11
N ASN A 207 16.15 34.13 -0.16
CA ASN A 207 17.18 34.15 -1.19
C ASN A 207 17.46 32.73 -1.72
N PRO A 208 17.07 32.40 -2.97
CA PRO A 208 17.30 31.08 -3.56
C PRO A 208 18.78 30.65 -3.57
N VAL A 209 19.72 31.57 -3.78
CA VAL A 209 21.16 31.25 -3.78
C VAL A 209 21.62 30.84 -2.37
N GLY A 210 21.29 31.64 -1.35
CA GLY A 210 21.63 31.32 0.04
C GLY A 210 20.99 30.02 0.51
N VAL A 211 19.77 29.71 0.05
CA VAL A 211 19.12 28.41 0.32
C VAL A 211 19.93 27.25 -0.26
N LEU A 212 20.38 27.37 -1.51
CA LEU A 212 21.16 26.33 -2.19
C LEU A 212 22.54 26.13 -1.54
N GLU A 213 23.23 27.21 -1.17
CA GLU A 213 24.54 27.16 -0.50
C GLU A 213 24.42 26.49 0.88
N THR A 214 23.49 26.97 1.70
CA THR A 214 23.26 26.43 3.05
C THR A 214 22.82 24.96 2.99
N PHE A 215 21.96 24.60 2.03
CA PHE A 215 21.54 23.22 1.83
C PHE A 215 22.71 22.30 1.44
N ASN A 216 23.56 22.73 0.51
CA ASN A 216 24.78 21.98 0.15
C ASN A 216 25.75 21.88 1.33
N GLU A 217 25.91 22.93 2.14
CA GLU A 217 26.76 22.92 3.33
C GLU A 217 26.31 21.85 4.32
N HIS A 218 25.00 21.78 4.62
CA HIS A 218 24.45 20.74 5.50
C HIS A 218 24.65 19.33 4.93
N LEU A 219 24.46 19.13 3.63
CA LEU A 219 24.70 17.82 2.99
C LEU A 219 26.17 17.41 3.07
N CYS A 220 27.11 18.33 2.80
CA CYS A 220 28.54 18.05 2.88
C CYS A 220 29.01 17.82 4.33
N ARG A 221 28.43 18.55 5.29
CA ARG A 221 28.81 18.47 6.71
C ARG A 221 28.36 17.18 7.36
N PHE A 222 27.12 16.78 7.13
CA PHE A 222 26.54 15.60 7.77
C PHE A 222 26.75 14.31 6.95
N ASP A 223 26.88 14.42 5.63
CA ASP A 223 27.01 13.31 4.69
C ASP A 223 25.94 12.20 4.92
N PRO A 224 24.64 12.52 4.83
CA PRO A 224 23.57 11.56 5.14
C PRO A 224 23.54 10.35 4.22
N ASP A 225 23.41 9.15 4.78
CA ASP A 225 23.12 7.94 4.02
C ASP A 225 21.67 7.95 3.53
N VAL A 226 20.74 8.47 4.36
CA VAL A 226 19.31 8.54 4.04
C VAL A 226 18.79 9.96 4.22
N ILE A 227 18.11 10.47 3.20
CA ILE A 227 17.33 11.72 3.24
C ILE A 227 15.85 11.34 3.31
N VAL A 228 15.22 11.59 4.46
CA VAL A 228 13.78 11.40 4.65
C VAL A 228 13.08 12.74 4.51
N SER A 229 12.25 12.89 3.48
CA SER A 229 11.60 14.16 3.17
C SER A 229 10.09 14.15 3.39
N SER A 230 9.49 15.32 3.58
CA SER A 230 8.04 15.54 3.44
C SER A 230 7.81 16.43 2.23
N TRP A 231 7.15 15.90 1.19
CA TRP A 231 6.98 16.56 -0.11
C TRP A 231 8.29 16.79 -0.88
N GLY A 232 9.27 15.92 -0.68
CA GLY A 232 10.55 15.98 -1.41
C GLY A 232 10.37 15.83 -2.92
N ASP A 233 9.60 14.83 -3.34
CA ASP A 233 9.39 14.51 -4.76
C ASP A 233 8.51 15.55 -5.45
N ALA A 234 7.47 16.02 -4.76
CA ALA A 234 6.47 16.92 -5.30
C ALA A 234 6.91 18.40 -5.34
N LEU A 235 7.71 18.82 -4.35
CA LEU A 235 8.03 20.24 -4.14
C LEU A 235 9.54 20.51 -3.99
N ILE A 236 10.18 19.92 -2.98
CA ILE A 236 11.50 20.39 -2.52
C ILE A 236 12.57 20.17 -3.59
N PHE A 237 12.76 18.94 -4.07
CA PHE A 237 13.76 18.65 -5.10
C PHE A 237 13.43 19.30 -6.46
N PRO A 238 12.17 19.31 -6.95
CA PRO A 238 11.81 20.09 -8.11
C PRO A 238 12.17 21.58 -8.00
N ARG A 239 11.94 22.21 -6.84
CA ARG A 239 12.26 23.62 -6.62
C ARG A 239 13.76 23.86 -6.57
N LEU A 240 14.48 23.10 -5.74
CA LEU A 240 15.93 23.22 -5.61
C LEU A 240 16.62 23.01 -6.96
N THR A 241 16.24 21.98 -7.71
CA THR A 241 16.85 21.71 -9.02
C THR A 241 16.52 22.78 -10.07
N ARG A 242 15.32 23.38 -10.03
CA ARG A 242 14.97 24.52 -10.88
C ARG A 242 15.81 25.76 -10.52
N ASP A 243 15.90 26.09 -9.25
CA ASP A 243 16.62 27.29 -8.79
C ASP A 243 18.13 27.13 -9.03
N ALA A 244 18.69 25.95 -8.78
CA ALA A 244 20.09 25.63 -9.10
C ALA A 244 20.40 25.81 -10.59
N LYS A 245 19.53 25.33 -11.48
CA LYS A 245 19.69 25.55 -12.93
C LYS A 245 19.58 27.03 -13.31
N ARG A 246 18.65 27.77 -12.71
CA ARG A 246 18.45 29.21 -12.98
C ARG A 246 19.67 30.04 -12.57
N HIS A 247 20.31 29.66 -11.47
CA HIS A 247 21.47 30.35 -10.90
C HIS A 247 22.82 29.72 -11.27
N ASN A 248 22.83 28.71 -12.15
CA ASN A 248 24.01 27.97 -12.59
C ASN A 248 24.86 27.39 -11.43
N MET A 249 24.18 26.88 -10.40
CA MET A 249 24.78 26.27 -9.21
C MET A 249 24.68 24.75 -9.28
N SER A 250 25.68 24.06 -8.71
CA SER A 250 25.65 22.60 -8.57
C SER A 250 24.98 22.19 -7.27
N LEU A 251 24.14 21.15 -7.31
CA LEU A 251 23.51 20.56 -6.13
C LEU A 251 24.18 19.23 -5.78
N HIS A 252 24.65 19.09 -4.55
CA HIS A 252 25.40 17.91 -4.09
C HIS A 252 24.47 16.81 -3.58
N LEU A 253 23.43 16.47 -4.35
CA LEU A 253 22.43 15.48 -3.96
C LEU A 253 22.99 14.05 -3.93
N ASN A 254 23.81 13.69 -4.91
CA ASN A 254 24.43 12.37 -4.99
C ASN A 254 25.73 12.34 -4.20
N ARG A 255 26.06 11.17 -3.64
CA ARG A 255 27.41 10.88 -3.14
C ARG A 255 28.34 10.54 -4.31
N ASP A 256 27.82 9.84 -5.33
CA ASP A 256 28.49 9.65 -6.61
C ASP A 256 28.30 10.89 -7.51
N ALA A 257 29.29 11.80 -7.50
CA ALA A 257 29.27 13.01 -8.32
C ALA A 257 29.38 12.74 -9.83
N SER A 258 29.81 11.53 -10.24
CA SER A 258 29.90 11.14 -11.65
C SER A 258 28.56 10.69 -12.23
N HIS A 259 27.58 10.39 -11.37
CA HIS A 259 26.26 9.91 -11.77
C HIS A 259 25.20 11.01 -11.62
N PRO A 260 24.31 11.21 -12.62
CA PRO A 260 23.18 12.11 -12.47
C PRO A 260 22.15 11.53 -11.49
N TYR A 261 21.38 12.38 -10.80
CA TYR A 261 20.20 11.90 -10.08
C TYR A 261 19.15 11.42 -11.10
N MET A 262 18.46 10.34 -10.78
CA MET A 262 17.39 9.81 -11.65
C MET A 262 16.05 10.40 -11.23
N LYS A 263 15.28 10.87 -12.22
CA LYS A 263 13.89 11.30 -12.03
C LYS A 263 12.94 10.33 -12.73
N THR A 264 12.00 9.73 -12.00
CA THR A 264 10.97 8.89 -12.64
C THR A 264 9.92 9.75 -13.34
N GLN A 265 9.13 9.14 -14.23
CA GLN A 265 7.97 9.82 -14.79
C GLN A 265 6.83 9.88 -13.76
N GLU A 266 6.07 10.96 -13.81
CA GLU A 266 4.78 11.11 -13.13
C GLU A 266 3.80 10.07 -13.69
N ARG A 267 3.01 9.44 -12.81
CA ARG A 267 2.09 8.36 -13.21
C ARG A 267 0.68 8.62 -12.73
N ILE A 268 -0.26 8.41 -13.64
CA ILE A 268 -1.70 8.36 -13.34
C ILE A 268 -2.16 6.94 -13.66
N PHE A 269 -2.75 6.25 -12.69
CA PHE A 269 -3.23 4.88 -12.88
C PHE A 269 -4.56 4.64 -12.18
N TRP A 270 -5.36 3.72 -12.73
CA TRP A 270 -6.66 3.35 -12.19
C TRP A 270 -6.51 2.16 -11.24
N THR A 271 -7.08 2.26 -10.03
CA THR A 271 -7.13 1.16 -9.05
C THR A 271 -8.47 1.19 -8.33
N TYR A 272 -9.17 0.05 -8.25
CA TYR A 272 -10.46 -0.09 -7.53
C TYR A 272 -11.49 1.01 -7.87
N GLY A 273 -11.61 1.40 -9.14
CA GLY A 273 -12.56 2.44 -9.59
C GLY A 273 -12.11 3.89 -9.31
N GLU A 274 -10.91 4.09 -8.77
CA GLU A 274 -10.33 5.42 -8.52
C GLU A 274 -9.11 5.69 -9.41
N VAL A 275 -8.91 6.97 -9.76
CA VAL A 275 -7.69 7.46 -10.41
C VAL A 275 -6.70 7.86 -9.34
N ILE A 276 -5.51 7.29 -9.33
CA ILE A 276 -4.43 7.66 -8.40
C ILE A 276 -3.35 8.41 -9.18
N HIS A 277 -2.92 9.53 -8.63
CA HIS A 277 -1.78 10.32 -9.10
C HIS A 277 -0.55 10.04 -8.24
N ARG A 278 0.61 9.91 -8.87
CA ARG A 278 1.90 9.73 -8.21
C ARG A 278 2.94 10.66 -8.82
N ASP A 279 3.55 11.48 -7.96
CA ASP A 279 4.62 12.40 -8.33
C ASP A 279 5.89 11.68 -8.81
N ALA A 280 6.64 12.37 -9.66
CA ALA A 280 7.94 11.93 -10.14
C ALA A 280 8.94 11.81 -8.97
N ALA A 281 9.51 10.62 -8.81
CA ALA A 281 10.47 10.31 -7.76
C ALA A 281 11.87 10.80 -8.08
N PHE A 282 12.55 11.38 -7.09
CA PHE A 282 13.98 11.64 -7.13
C PHE A 282 14.74 10.49 -6.48
N MET A 283 15.57 9.81 -7.27
CA MET A 283 16.40 8.69 -6.84
C MET A 283 17.85 9.14 -6.90
N LEU A 284 18.54 9.03 -5.77
CA LEU A 284 19.92 9.50 -5.58
C LEU A 284 20.90 8.34 -5.75
N ALA A 285 22.14 8.65 -6.09
CA ALA A 285 23.22 7.68 -6.28
C ALA A 285 24.18 7.73 -5.08
N GLY A 286 24.29 6.62 -4.35
CA GLY A 286 25.10 6.53 -3.12
C GLY A 286 24.49 7.24 -1.91
N ARG A 287 23.22 7.67 -2.02
CA ARG A 287 22.34 8.10 -0.92
C ARG A 287 20.94 7.57 -1.19
N TRP A 288 20.13 7.37 -0.16
CA TRP A 288 18.72 7.02 -0.33
C TRP A 288 17.81 8.21 -0.05
N HIS A 289 16.95 8.56 -1.00
CA HIS A 289 15.85 9.48 -0.76
C HIS A 289 14.52 8.75 -0.57
N ILE A 290 13.85 9.00 0.56
CA ILE A 290 12.52 8.46 0.88
C ILE A 290 11.58 9.62 1.22
N ASP A 291 10.56 9.84 0.38
CA ASP A 291 9.52 10.85 0.63
C ASP A 291 8.36 10.23 1.42
N THR A 292 8.08 10.79 2.59
CA THR A 292 6.99 10.38 3.49
C THR A 292 5.60 10.63 2.90
N LYS A 293 5.44 11.52 1.92
CA LYS A 293 4.14 11.85 1.30
C LYS A 293 3.90 11.14 -0.02
N ASN A 294 4.96 10.60 -0.63
CA ASN A 294 4.89 9.79 -1.86
C ASN A 294 5.11 8.29 -1.59
N SER A 295 5.11 7.87 -0.31
CA SER A 295 5.37 6.49 0.12
C SER A 295 4.29 5.98 1.07
N PHE A 296 3.42 5.11 0.56
CA PHE A 296 2.43 4.40 1.37
C PHE A 296 3.11 3.57 2.48
N MET A 297 4.20 2.88 2.15
CA MET A 297 4.91 2.04 3.11
C MET A 297 5.59 2.85 4.22
N MET A 298 5.99 4.09 3.95
CA MET A 298 6.56 4.96 4.98
C MET A 298 5.48 5.41 5.98
N GLU A 299 4.27 5.69 5.51
CA GLU A 299 3.13 6.08 6.35
C GLU A 299 2.72 4.93 7.28
N GLU A 300 2.65 3.71 6.76
CA GLU A 300 2.14 2.55 7.51
C GLU A 300 3.22 1.78 8.31
N GLY A 301 4.42 1.66 7.74
CA GLY A 301 5.50 0.82 8.26
C GLY A 301 6.75 1.60 8.67
N GLY A 302 6.82 2.91 8.44
CA GLY A 302 8.01 3.71 8.72
C GLY A 302 9.27 3.22 7.99
N LEU A 303 10.44 3.74 8.40
CA LEU A 303 11.71 3.39 7.75
C LEU A 303 12.09 1.92 7.97
N ASN A 304 11.94 1.41 9.21
CA ASN A 304 12.27 0.01 9.50
C ASN A 304 11.41 -0.96 8.69
N GLY A 305 10.13 -0.63 8.48
CA GLY A 305 9.24 -1.42 7.63
C GLY A 305 9.65 -1.41 6.16
N ILE A 306 10.07 -0.26 5.61
CA ILE A 306 10.60 -0.20 4.22
C ILE A 306 11.86 -1.04 4.08
N LEU A 307 12.80 -0.94 5.02
CA LEU A 307 14.05 -1.71 4.98
C LEU A 307 13.76 -3.21 5.04
N GLU A 308 12.85 -3.63 5.92
CA GLU A 308 12.43 -5.03 6.04
C GLU A 308 11.84 -5.58 4.73
N ILE A 309 10.96 -4.79 4.09
CA ILE A 309 10.35 -5.18 2.82
C ILE A 309 11.39 -5.17 1.69
N ALA A 310 12.31 -4.21 1.67
CA ALA A 310 13.35 -4.13 0.65
C ALA A 310 14.28 -5.35 0.70
N ARG A 311 14.60 -5.83 1.91
CA ARG A 311 15.36 -7.07 2.14
C ARG A 311 14.65 -8.27 1.53
N LEU A 312 13.39 -8.51 1.92
CA LEU A 312 12.60 -9.65 1.43
C LEU A 312 12.39 -9.62 -0.07
N THR A 313 12.11 -8.43 -0.62
CA THR A 313 11.77 -8.26 -2.04
C THR A 313 12.98 -8.20 -2.96
N GLN A 314 14.20 -8.07 -2.43
CA GLN A 314 15.41 -7.80 -3.23
C GLN A 314 15.20 -6.62 -4.19
N MET A 315 14.68 -5.53 -3.64
CA MET A 315 14.44 -4.28 -4.37
C MET A 315 15.28 -3.15 -3.79
N PRO A 316 15.85 -2.25 -4.62
CA PRO A 316 16.49 -1.04 -4.12
C PRO A 316 15.57 -0.25 -3.19
N VAL A 317 16.06 0.18 -2.04
CA VAL A 317 15.25 0.77 -0.96
C VAL A 317 14.43 1.97 -1.43
N GLN A 318 15.04 2.85 -2.22
CA GLN A 318 14.38 4.02 -2.79
C GLN A 318 13.19 3.66 -3.69
N LYS A 319 13.28 2.51 -4.39
CA LYS A 319 12.21 1.97 -5.23
C LYS A 319 11.14 1.32 -4.37
N THR A 320 11.52 0.54 -3.36
CA THR A 320 10.60 -0.10 -2.41
C THR A 320 9.69 0.93 -1.75
N GLY A 321 10.24 2.06 -1.30
CA GLY A 321 9.46 3.14 -0.70
C GLY A 321 8.36 3.69 -1.63
N ARG A 322 8.49 3.58 -2.95
CA ARG A 322 7.51 4.12 -3.91
C ARG A 322 6.78 3.04 -4.68
N ALA A 323 7.13 1.78 -4.50
CA ALA A 323 6.51 0.68 -5.19
C ALA A 323 5.10 0.45 -4.65
N ALA A 324 4.20 -0.04 -5.51
CA ALA A 324 2.99 -0.66 -4.99
C ALA A 324 3.38 -1.96 -4.29
N ILE A 325 2.67 -2.36 -3.24
CA ILE A 325 2.97 -3.58 -2.48
C ILE A 325 3.01 -4.82 -3.40
N GLY A 326 2.09 -4.90 -4.38
CA GLY A 326 2.09 -5.96 -5.39
C GLY A 326 3.37 -6.04 -6.22
N THR A 327 4.06 -4.92 -6.47
CA THR A 327 5.38 -4.92 -7.13
C THR A 327 6.44 -5.60 -6.24
N GLY A 328 6.38 -5.39 -4.92
CA GLY A 328 7.25 -6.07 -3.97
C GLY A 328 7.03 -7.58 -3.98
N LEU A 329 5.77 -8.02 -3.90
CA LEU A 329 5.40 -9.44 -4.00
C LEU A 329 5.87 -10.07 -5.31
N ALA A 330 5.65 -9.39 -6.44
CA ALA A 330 6.14 -9.82 -7.73
C ALA A 330 7.67 -9.98 -7.74
N SER A 331 8.40 -9.08 -7.08
CA SER A 331 9.86 -9.15 -6.97
C SER A 331 10.32 -10.36 -6.17
N MET A 332 9.63 -10.73 -5.09
CA MET A 332 9.92 -11.95 -4.34
C MET A 332 9.69 -13.21 -5.19
N GLN A 333 8.57 -13.24 -5.91
CA GLN A 333 8.24 -14.32 -6.84
C GLN A 333 9.27 -14.45 -7.97
N MET A 334 9.69 -13.33 -8.57
CA MET A 334 10.73 -13.29 -9.60
C MET A 334 12.09 -13.74 -9.05
N SER A 335 12.46 -13.30 -7.85
CA SER A 335 13.69 -13.75 -7.20
C SER A 335 13.69 -15.26 -6.98
N TYR A 336 12.59 -15.80 -6.43
CA TYR A 336 12.43 -17.25 -6.25
C TYR A 336 12.55 -17.99 -7.58
N ALA A 337 11.86 -17.51 -8.63
CA ALA A 337 11.94 -18.09 -9.96
C ALA A 337 13.38 -18.06 -10.50
N TYR A 338 14.07 -16.92 -10.40
CA TYR A 338 15.45 -16.77 -10.86
C TYR A 338 16.41 -17.74 -10.18
N ARG A 339 16.35 -17.86 -8.84
CA ARG A 339 17.20 -18.76 -8.05
C ARG A 339 16.99 -20.23 -8.38
N ASN A 340 15.77 -20.61 -8.79
CA ASN A 340 15.41 -21.99 -9.12
C ASN A 340 15.47 -22.28 -10.62
N GLY A 341 16.07 -21.41 -11.44
CA GLY A 341 16.17 -21.61 -12.89
C GLY A 341 14.81 -21.62 -13.62
N ILE A 342 13.79 -20.99 -13.03
CA ILE A 342 12.45 -20.87 -13.62
C ILE A 342 12.40 -19.63 -14.50
N LEU A 343 11.91 -19.80 -15.72
CA LEU A 343 11.71 -18.72 -16.69
C LEU A 343 10.69 -17.69 -16.16
N ILE A 344 11.06 -16.41 -16.16
CA ILE A 344 10.20 -15.31 -15.72
C ILE A 344 9.61 -14.65 -16.96
N PRO A 345 8.32 -14.81 -17.26
CA PRO A 345 7.75 -14.25 -18.48
C PRO A 345 7.79 -12.71 -18.44
N ALA A 346 8.06 -12.09 -19.59
CA ALA A 346 8.03 -10.63 -19.70
C ALA A 346 6.61 -10.09 -19.42
N GLU A 347 5.59 -10.73 -19.96
CA GLU A 347 4.19 -10.38 -19.72
C GLU A 347 3.40 -11.61 -19.31
N LYS A 348 2.25 -11.42 -18.64
CA LYS A 348 1.38 -12.53 -18.28
C LYS A 348 0.92 -13.23 -19.56
N LYS A 349 1.11 -14.56 -19.63
CA LYS A 349 0.73 -15.39 -20.78
C LYS A 349 -0.66 -15.99 -20.62
N GLU A 350 -0.95 -16.52 -19.44
CA GLU A 350 -2.17 -17.30 -19.22
C GLU A 350 -3.39 -16.40 -19.04
N GLY A 351 -4.36 -16.56 -19.94
CA GLY A 351 -5.70 -16.00 -19.75
C GLY A 351 -6.48 -16.75 -18.68
N GLU A 352 -7.67 -16.26 -18.37
CA GLU A 352 -8.68 -17.05 -17.66
C GLU A 352 -9.14 -18.19 -18.55
N ALA A 353 -9.31 -19.39 -17.98
CA ALA A 353 -9.88 -20.52 -18.71
C ALA A 353 -11.36 -20.26 -19.02
N PHE A 354 -11.85 -20.82 -20.13
CA PHE A 354 -13.28 -20.75 -20.44
C PHE A 354 -14.09 -21.49 -19.36
N LYS A 355 -15.10 -20.80 -18.82
CA LYS A 355 -16.01 -21.31 -17.79
C LYS A 355 -17.43 -21.35 -18.32
N THR A 356 -18.24 -22.29 -17.81
CA THR A 356 -19.68 -22.25 -18.06
C THR A 356 -20.32 -21.08 -17.30
N ALA A 357 -21.54 -20.70 -17.66
CA ALA A 357 -22.26 -19.65 -16.93
C ALA A 357 -22.52 -20.05 -15.46
N GLU A 358 -22.71 -21.33 -15.18
CA GLU A 358 -22.89 -21.85 -13.82
C GLU A 358 -21.59 -21.74 -13.02
N ASP A 359 -20.47 -22.19 -13.58
CA ASP A 359 -19.16 -22.08 -12.93
C ASP A 359 -18.81 -20.63 -12.62
N LEU A 360 -19.11 -19.70 -13.55
CA LEU A 360 -18.87 -18.27 -13.35
C LEU A 360 -19.70 -17.70 -12.19
N LEU A 361 -20.96 -18.13 -12.02
CA LEU A 361 -21.81 -17.70 -10.89
C LEU A 361 -21.38 -18.30 -9.55
N LEU A 362 -20.74 -19.48 -9.57
CA LEU A 362 -20.16 -20.10 -8.38
C LEU A 362 -18.81 -19.48 -8.02
N SER A 363 -17.98 -19.19 -9.02
CA SER A 363 -16.61 -18.71 -8.85
C SER A 363 -16.52 -17.21 -8.57
N ASP A 364 -17.44 -16.40 -9.12
CA ASP A 364 -17.58 -14.95 -8.84
C ASP A 364 -18.24 -14.66 -7.48
N ARG A 365 -17.88 -15.47 -6.48
CA ARG A 365 -18.28 -15.30 -5.08
C ARG A 365 -17.07 -14.90 -4.25
N GLY A 366 -17.19 -13.77 -3.58
CA GLY A 366 -16.20 -13.32 -2.60
C GLY A 366 -16.23 -14.12 -1.29
N GLY A 367 -15.66 -13.53 -0.24
CA GLY A 367 -15.73 -14.07 1.12
C GLY A 367 -17.16 -14.14 1.64
N LEU A 368 -17.39 -15.06 2.58
CA LEU A 368 -18.70 -15.29 3.19
C LEU A 368 -19.04 -14.19 4.20
N VAL A 369 -20.33 -13.81 4.25
CA VAL A 369 -20.85 -12.81 5.17
C VAL A 369 -22.17 -13.29 5.75
N PHE A 370 -22.28 -13.28 7.07
CA PHE A 370 -23.52 -13.51 7.80
C PHE A 370 -23.98 -12.18 8.37
N LEU A 371 -25.18 -11.71 8.03
CA LEU A 371 -25.65 -10.39 8.47
C LEU A 371 -26.09 -10.43 9.94
N PRO A 372 -25.71 -9.44 10.76
CA PRO A 372 -26.20 -9.33 12.12
C PRO A 372 -27.62 -8.80 12.17
N GLU A 373 -28.30 -8.98 13.31
CA GLU A 373 -29.47 -8.19 13.62
C GLU A 373 -29.07 -6.72 13.83
N PRO A 374 -29.69 -5.74 13.14
CA PRO A 374 -29.40 -4.33 13.36
C PRO A 374 -29.69 -3.90 14.79
N GLY A 375 -28.80 -3.10 15.37
CA GLY A 375 -28.95 -2.55 16.72
C GLY A 375 -27.74 -2.81 17.61
N TYR A 376 -27.95 -2.57 18.91
CA TYR A 376 -26.95 -2.78 19.93
C TYR A 376 -27.00 -4.21 20.47
N HIS A 377 -25.82 -4.79 20.69
CA HIS A 377 -25.61 -6.10 21.27
C HIS A 377 -24.61 -6.00 22.41
N GLU A 378 -24.82 -6.78 23.47
CA GLU A 378 -23.94 -6.85 24.64
C GLU A 378 -23.20 -8.19 24.70
N GLN A 379 -22.05 -8.21 25.36
CA GLN A 379 -21.27 -9.41 25.67
C GLN A 379 -20.93 -10.24 24.41
N VAL A 380 -20.43 -9.55 23.40
CA VAL A 380 -20.08 -10.16 22.11
C VAL A 380 -18.57 -10.28 22.01
N ALA A 381 -18.04 -11.49 21.81
CA ALA A 381 -16.62 -11.70 21.56
C ALA A 381 -16.33 -11.58 20.05
N GLU A 382 -15.23 -10.91 19.69
CA GLU A 382 -14.71 -10.88 18.33
C GLU A 382 -13.48 -11.77 18.20
N LEU A 383 -13.56 -12.75 17.31
CA LEU A 383 -12.50 -13.67 16.97
C LEU A 383 -12.04 -13.37 15.54
N ASP A 384 -10.74 -13.30 15.29
CA ASP A 384 -10.15 -12.99 13.97
C ASP A 384 -9.10 -14.01 13.54
N PHE A 385 -9.15 -14.43 12.27
CA PHE A 385 -8.12 -15.28 11.69
C PHE A 385 -6.86 -14.48 11.38
N SER A 386 -5.72 -14.92 11.89
CA SER A 386 -4.43 -14.31 11.60
C SER A 386 -4.00 -14.55 10.15
N SER A 387 -4.15 -13.52 9.32
CA SER A 387 -3.72 -13.54 7.91
C SER A 387 -4.35 -14.68 7.10
N MET A 388 -5.67 -14.87 7.25
CA MET A 388 -6.43 -16.01 6.70
C MET A 388 -6.05 -16.39 5.27
N TYR A 389 -6.17 -15.47 4.30
CA TYR A 389 -5.93 -15.79 2.89
C TYR A 389 -4.50 -16.28 2.59
N PRO A 390 -3.42 -15.57 2.97
CA PRO A 390 -2.07 -16.11 2.80
C PRO A 390 -1.84 -17.45 3.51
N SER A 391 -2.42 -17.64 4.70
CA SER A 391 -2.31 -18.91 5.43
C SER A 391 -2.99 -20.06 4.68
N LEU A 392 -4.17 -19.82 4.10
CA LEU A 392 -4.87 -20.79 3.25
C LEU A 392 -4.08 -21.09 1.96
N MET A 393 -3.47 -20.07 1.33
CA MET A 393 -2.59 -20.29 0.16
C MET A 393 -1.44 -21.23 0.50
N VAL A 394 -0.77 -21.03 1.64
CA VAL A 394 0.34 -21.88 2.06
C VAL A 394 -0.15 -23.28 2.45
N LYS A 395 -1.22 -23.38 3.24
CA LYS A 395 -1.78 -24.64 3.73
C LYS A 395 -2.22 -25.56 2.58
N HIS A 396 -2.97 -25.00 1.63
CA HIS A 396 -3.54 -25.75 0.52
C HIS A 396 -2.67 -25.69 -0.75
N ASN A 397 -1.41 -25.24 -0.65
CA ASN A 397 -0.48 -25.16 -1.78
C ASN A 397 -1.03 -24.37 -2.99
N ILE A 398 -1.81 -23.31 -2.79
CA ILE A 398 -2.51 -22.59 -3.87
C ILE A 398 -1.55 -21.64 -4.59
N SER A 399 -1.28 -21.92 -5.86
CA SER A 399 -0.41 -21.16 -6.76
C SER A 399 -0.87 -21.32 -8.21
N PRO A 400 -0.60 -20.36 -9.13
CA PRO A 400 -1.04 -20.44 -10.52
C PRO A 400 -0.77 -21.77 -11.24
N GLU A 401 0.40 -22.35 -10.97
CA GLU A 401 0.91 -23.57 -11.58
C GLU A 401 0.49 -24.85 -10.84
N THR A 402 -0.02 -24.73 -9.63
CA THR A 402 -0.50 -25.89 -8.85
C THR A 402 -2.00 -26.13 -9.03
N ILE A 403 -2.77 -25.07 -9.31
CA ILE A 403 -4.18 -25.13 -9.66
C ILE A 403 -4.33 -25.78 -11.04
N ASP A 404 -5.25 -26.74 -11.14
CA ASP A 404 -5.54 -27.48 -12.37
C ASP A 404 -4.29 -28.07 -13.03
N CYS A 405 -3.36 -28.57 -12.19
CA CYS A 405 -2.19 -29.29 -12.68
C CYS A 405 -2.65 -30.58 -13.38
N PRO A 406 -2.18 -30.86 -14.61
CA PRO A 406 -2.53 -32.11 -15.32
C PRO A 406 -2.02 -33.37 -14.61
N CYS A 407 -1.18 -33.20 -13.59
CA CYS A 407 -0.55 -34.27 -12.83
C CYS A 407 -1.43 -34.89 -11.72
N CYS A 408 -2.55 -34.26 -11.35
CA CYS A 408 -3.39 -34.63 -10.20
C CYS A 408 -4.88 -34.55 -10.57
N ASP A 409 -5.71 -35.43 -10.00
CA ASP A 409 -7.18 -35.43 -10.18
C ASP A 409 -7.88 -35.62 -8.82
N ASN A 410 -7.58 -34.73 -7.88
CA ASN A 410 -8.08 -34.78 -6.48
C ASN A 410 -9.29 -33.87 -6.24
N ARG A 411 -9.51 -32.86 -7.10
CA ARG A 411 -10.68 -31.93 -7.10
C ARG A 411 -11.02 -31.37 -5.72
N VAL A 412 -9.98 -30.97 -4.99
CA VAL A 412 -10.06 -30.62 -3.56
C VAL A 412 -10.62 -29.23 -3.29
N VAL A 413 -10.75 -28.36 -4.30
CA VAL A 413 -11.28 -27.00 -4.08
C VAL A 413 -12.80 -27.06 -3.85
N PRO A 414 -13.30 -26.57 -2.70
CA PRO A 414 -14.72 -26.64 -2.36
C PRO A 414 -15.58 -25.91 -3.40
N GLU A 415 -16.78 -26.43 -3.67
CA GLU A 415 -17.77 -25.89 -4.62
C GLU A 415 -17.34 -25.85 -6.10
N LEU A 416 -16.06 -25.65 -6.40
CA LEU A 416 -15.52 -25.42 -7.75
C LEU A 416 -14.85 -26.67 -8.34
N GLY A 417 -14.38 -27.59 -7.51
CA GLY A 417 -13.79 -28.85 -7.95
C GLY A 417 -12.47 -28.72 -8.71
N TYR A 418 -11.78 -27.57 -8.63
CA TYR A 418 -10.43 -27.41 -9.17
C TYR A 418 -9.47 -28.39 -8.49
N THR A 419 -8.47 -28.84 -9.23
CA THR A 419 -7.43 -29.72 -8.68
C THR A 419 -6.27 -28.90 -8.12
N ILE A 420 -5.57 -29.46 -7.14
CA ILE A 420 -4.35 -28.85 -6.59
C ILE A 420 -3.23 -29.87 -6.64
N CYS A 421 -2.07 -29.45 -7.13
CA CYS A 421 -0.89 -30.29 -7.21
C CYS A 421 -0.37 -30.70 -5.83
N GLU A 422 -0.21 -32.01 -5.64
CA GLU A 422 0.40 -32.61 -4.43
C GLU A 422 1.87 -33.02 -4.64
N ARG A 423 2.38 -32.93 -5.87
CA ARG A 423 3.72 -33.41 -6.25
C ARG A 423 4.82 -32.34 -6.16
N ARG A 424 4.46 -31.06 -6.27
CA ARG A 424 5.41 -29.94 -6.19
C ARG A 424 4.87 -28.82 -5.33
N GLN A 425 5.78 -28.12 -4.66
CA GLN A 425 5.45 -26.90 -3.93
C GLN A 425 5.22 -25.75 -4.91
N GLY A 426 4.14 -25.00 -4.71
CA GLY A 426 3.85 -23.79 -5.46
C GLY A 426 4.76 -22.62 -5.10
N LEU A 427 5.05 -21.78 -6.09
CA LEU A 427 5.83 -20.55 -6.01
C LEU A 427 5.20 -19.55 -5.04
N VAL A 428 3.87 -19.37 -5.06
CA VAL A 428 3.17 -18.48 -4.11
C VAL A 428 3.33 -18.95 -2.67
N PRO A 429 3.00 -20.22 -2.31
CA PRO A 429 3.27 -20.78 -0.99
C PRO A 429 4.73 -20.66 -0.53
N ALA A 430 5.69 -20.96 -1.41
CA ALA A 430 7.11 -20.90 -1.09
C ALA A 430 7.55 -19.48 -0.69
N VAL A 431 7.05 -18.46 -1.39
CA VAL A 431 7.35 -17.05 -1.11
C VAL A 431 6.63 -16.53 0.15
N LEU A 432 5.40 -16.96 0.41
CA LEU A 432 4.59 -16.43 1.52
C LEU A 432 4.93 -17.04 2.88
N LYS A 433 5.38 -18.30 2.92
CA LYS A 433 5.74 -19.00 4.15
C LYS A 433 6.75 -18.23 5.04
N PRO A 434 7.90 -17.74 4.52
CA PRO A 434 8.84 -16.96 5.34
C PRO A 434 8.25 -15.61 5.80
N VAL A 435 7.39 -14.98 5.00
CA VAL A 435 6.73 -13.70 5.35
C VAL A 435 5.77 -13.88 6.52
N LEU A 436 4.98 -14.96 6.51
CA LEU A 436 4.08 -15.32 7.61
C LEU A 436 4.85 -15.58 8.91
N ALA A 437 5.90 -16.41 8.83
CA ALA A 437 6.75 -16.74 9.99
C ALA A 437 7.40 -15.49 10.60
N ARG A 438 7.97 -14.61 9.76
CA ARG A 438 8.55 -13.33 10.21
C ARG A 438 7.53 -12.40 10.85
N ARG A 439 6.33 -12.29 10.27
CA ARG A 439 5.27 -11.46 10.85
C ARG A 439 4.85 -11.96 12.23
N ALA A 440 4.66 -13.28 12.37
CA ALA A 440 4.34 -13.89 13.66
C ALA A 440 5.42 -13.59 14.71
N TYR A 441 6.69 -13.77 14.35
CA TYR A 441 7.82 -13.43 15.20
C TYR A 441 7.80 -11.95 15.64
N TYR A 442 7.68 -10.99 14.71
CA TYR A 442 7.66 -9.58 15.09
C TYR A 442 6.42 -9.16 15.88
N LYS A 443 5.26 -9.81 15.69
CA LYS A 443 4.08 -9.61 16.56
C LYS A 443 4.41 -10.04 18.00
N GLU A 444 5.07 -11.17 18.18
CA GLU A 444 5.48 -11.67 19.49
C GLU A 444 6.54 -10.76 20.14
N GLN A 445 7.58 -10.37 19.40
CA GLN A 445 8.61 -9.46 19.91
C GLN A 445 8.04 -8.09 20.28
N LYS A 446 7.04 -7.59 19.54
CA LYS A 446 6.32 -6.36 19.90
C LYS A 446 5.66 -6.48 21.28
N ARG A 447 5.06 -7.63 21.60
CA ARG A 447 4.41 -7.88 22.92
C ARG A 447 5.43 -7.99 24.05
N LYS A 448 6.62 -8.53 23.77
CA LYS A 448 7.72 -8.69 24.72
C LYS A 448 8.62 -7.45 24.86
N ALA A 449 8.43 -6.43 24.02
CA ALA A 449 9.29 -5.26 23.98
C ALA A 449 9.19 -4.43 25.28
N THR A 450 10.33 -4.18 25.92
CA THR A 450 10.42 -3.40 27.15
C THR A 450 10.72 -1.92 26.90
N SER A 451 11.35 -1.58 25.77
CA SER A 451 11.68 -0.19 25.41
C SER A 451 10.72 0.37 24.34
N PRO A 452 10.39 1.69 24.40
CA PRO A 452 9.57 2.33 23.38
C PRO A 452 10.17 2.25 21.97
N GLU A 453 11.50 2.24 21.86
CA GLU A 453 12.19 2.12 20.58
C GLU A 453 12.05 0.72 19.97
N ALA A 454 12.29 -0.33 20.77
CA ALA A 454 12.09 -1.71 20.32
C ALA A 454 10.62 -1.96 19.94
N TYR A 455 9.68 -1.45 20.74
CA TYR A 455 8.26 -1.52 20.42
C TYR A 455 7.96 -0.86 19.07
N ARG A 456 8.44 0.37 18.84
CA ARG A 456 8.24 1.09 17.57
C ARG A 456 8.85 0.34 16.39
N ARG A 457 10.07 -0.21 16.54
CA ARG A 457 10.75 -0.99 15.50
C ARG A 457 9.94 -2.22 15.11
N TYR A 458 9.56 -3.07 16.07
CA TYR A 458 8.80 -4.29 15.79
C TYR A 458 7.39 -3.98 15.27
N HIS A 459 6.75 -2.93 15.78
CA HIS A 459 5.46 -2.46 15.27
C HIS A 459 5.54 -2.06 13.79
N GLN A 460 6.58 -1.31 13.41
CA GLN A 460 6.86 -0.89 12.04
C GLN A 460 7.09 -2.09 11.10
N MET A 461 7.93 -3.04 11.51
CA MET A 461 8.24 -4.23 10.71
C MET A 461 7.03 -5.14 10.52
N GLN A 462 6.29 -5.48 11.60
CA GLN A 462 5.11 -6.33 11.48
C GLN A 462 3.98 -5.68 10.67
N ASN A 463 3.82 -4.35 10.75
CA ASN A 463 2.82 -3.62 9.95
C ASN A 463 3.17 -3.66 8.46
N ALA A 464 4.44 -3.50 8.11
CA ALA A 464 4.87 -3.58 6.72
C ALA A 464 4.59 -4.98 6.13
N LEU A 465 4.90 -6.04 6.87
CA LEU A 465 4.59 -7.42 6.48
C LEU A 465 3.08 -7.69 6.42
N LYS A 466 2.29 -7.13 7.35
CA LYS A 466 0.82 -7.19 7.31
C LYS A 466 0.29 -6.67 5.98
N TRP A 467 0.73 -5.48 5.56
CA TRP A 467 0.27 -4.88 4.31
C TRP A 467 0.69 -5.68 3.07
N MET A 468 1.89 -6.28 3.10
CA MET A 468 2.33 -7.24 2.09
C MET A 468 1.39 -8.44 1.98
N LEU A 469 1.06 -9.07 3.10
CA LEU A 469 0.15 -10.23 3.16
C LEU A 469 -1.28 -9.88 2.76
N VAL A 470 -1.81 -8.72 3.15
CA VAL A 470 -3.15 -8.26 2.73
C VAL A 470 -3.25 -8.10 1.21
N THR A 471 -2.15 -7.72 0.56
CA THR A 471 -2.14 -7.47 -0.90
C THR A 471 -1.98 -8.76 -1.72
N CYS A 472 -1.46 -9.85 -1.15
CA CYS A 472 -1.13 -11.05 -1.93
C CYS A 472 -2.36 -11.70 -2.58
N PHE A 473 -3.50 -11.71 -1.87
CA PHE A 473 -4.77 -12.22 -2.37
C PHE A 473 -5.29 -11.45 -3.58
N GLY A 474 -5.33 -10.11 -3.49
CA GLY A 474 -5.74 -9.27 -4.61
C GLY A 474 -4.75 -9.34 -5.78
N TYR A 475 -3.45 -9.52 -5.49
CA TYR A 475 -2.42 -9.67 -6.53
C TYR A 475 -2.56 -10.99 -7.29
N LEU A 476 -2.95 -12.08 -6.63
CA LEU A 476 -3.15 -13.39 -7.25
C LEU A 476 -4.20 -13.35 -8.37
N GLY A 477 -5.29 -12.61 -8.17
CA GLY A 477 -6.35 -12.39 -9.17
C GLY A 477 -6.09 -11.20 -10.11
N TYR A 478 -4.99 -10.47 -9.97
CA TYR A 478 -4.76 -9.27 -10.76
C TYR A 478 -4.41 -9.62 -12.22
N LYS A 479 -5.13 -9.00 -13.16
CA LYS A 479 -4.97 -9.27 -14.60
C LYS A 479 -3.55 -9.11 -15.15
N ASN A 480 -2.71 -8.26 -14.56
CA ASN A 480 -1.33 -8.05 -15.02
C ASN A 480 -0.28 -8.66 -14.06
N ALA A 481 -0.68 -9.49 -13.10
CA ALA A 481 0.26 -10.21 -12.25
C ALA A 481 0.94 -11.32 -13.07
N ARG A 482 2.29 -11.34 -13.10
CA ARG A 482 3.06 -12.31 -13.90
C ARG A 482 2.80 -13.75 -13.45
N PHE A 483 2.72 -13.94 -12.14
CA PHE A 483 2.41 -15.19 -11.48
C PHE A 483 1.03 -15.09 -10.81
N GLY A 484 0.04 -14.57 -11.54
CA GLY A 484 -1.35 -14.48 -11.08
C GLY A 484 -2.29 -15.25 -11.99
N ARG A 485 -3.25 -15.95 -11.38
CA ARG A 485 -4.26 -16.77 -12.07
C ARG A 485 -5.58 -16.63 -11.33
N ILE A 486 -6.67 -16.41 -12.07
CA ILE A 486 -7.97 -16.11 -11.45
C ILE A 486 -8.54 -17.33 -10.73
N GLU A 487 -8.32 -18.53 -11.27
CA GLU A 487 -8.74 -19.79 -10.65
C GLU A 487 -8.06 -20.01 -9.29
N ALA A 488 -6.81 -19.56 -9.13
CA ALA A 488 -6.11 -19.57 -7.85
C ALA A 488 -6.73 -18.58 -6.85
N HIS A 489 -7.18 -17.41 -7.31
CA HIS A 489 -7.89 -16.44 -6.48
C HIS A 489 -9.27 -16.96 -6.05
N GLU A 490 -10.01 -17.59 -6.96
CA GLU A 490 -11.30 -18.23 -6.70
C GLU A 490 -11.16 -19.38 -5.69
N ALA A 491 -10.12 -20.21 -5.83
CA ALA A 491 -9.84 -21.30 -4.88
C ALA A 491 -9.60 -20.78 -3.46
N VAL A 492 -8.87 -19.67 -3.31
CA VAL A 492 -8.68 -19.03 -1.99
C VAL A 492 -10.01 -18.57 -1.40
N ASN A 493 -10.90 -17.97 -2.22
CA ASN A 493 -12.23 -17.60 -1.76
C ASN A 493 -13.04 -18.82 -1.34
N ALA A 494 -13.02 -19.91 -2.11
CA ALA A 494 -13.73 -21.15 -1.77
C ALA A 494 -13.27 -21.72 -0.42
N PHE A 495 -11.97 -21.89 -0.21
CA PHE A 495 -11.44 -22.34 1.08
C PHE A 495 -11.73 -21.36 2.21
N SER A 496 -11.79 -20.05 1.94
CA SER A 496 -12.15 -19.08 2.98
C SER A 496 -13.60 -19.20 3.43
N ARG A 497 -14.53 -19.52 2.52
CA ARG A 497 -15.93 -19.78 2.86
C ARG A 497 -16.04 -21.05 3.69
N GLU A 498 -15.37 -22.11 3.28
CA GLU A 498 -15.32 -23.37 4.03
C GLU A 498 -14.70 -23.19 5.43
N ALA A 499 -13.62 -22.42 5.55
CA ALA A 499 -13.00 -22.08 6.82
C ALA A 499 -13.97 -21.35 7.76
N LEU A 500 -14.71 -20.37 7.25
CA LEU A 500 -15.68 -19.60 8.05
C LEU A 500 -16.90 -20.45 8.45
N LEU A 501 -17.37 -21.32 7.55
CA LEU A 501 -18.44 -22.29 7.85
C LEU A 501 -18.00 -23.29 8.93
N THR A 502 -16.81 -23.85 8.80
CA THR A 502 -16.23 -24.77 9.80
C THR A 502 -16.09 -24.06 11.15
N ALA A 503 -15.60 -22.82 11.17
CA ALA A 503 -15.47 -22.03 12.40
C ALA A 503 -16.83 -21.78 13.06
N LYS A 504 -17.87 -21.48 12.27
CA LYS A 504 -19.26 -21.35 12.74
C LYS A 504 -19.77 -22.65 13.35
N GLU A 505 -19.61 -23.78 12.66
CA GLU A 505 -20.08 -25.09 13.13
C GLU A 505 -19.40 -25.49 14.44
N VAL A 506 -18.08 -25.28 14.55
CA VAL A 506 -17.33 -25.52 15.79
C VAL A 506 -17.85 -24.62 16.91
N ALA A 507 -18.09 -23.34 16.65
CA ALA A 507 -18.62 -22.42 17.65
C ALA A 507 -20.03 -22.84 18.14
N GLU A 508 -20.94 -23.15 17.22
CA GLU A 508 -22.31 -23.57 17.53
C GLU A 508 -22.34 -24.91 18.31
N ALA A 509 -21.45 -25.85 17.97
CA ALA A 509 -21.31 -27.10 18.72
C ALA A 509 -20.89 -26.89 20.19
N HIS A 510 -20.23 -25.77 20.50
CA HIS A 510 -19.86 -25.36 21.87
C HIS A 510 -20.93 -24.47 22.54
N GLY A 511 -22.12 -24.35 21.94
CA GLY A 511 -23.24 -23.57 22.45
C GLY A 511 -23.07 -22.06 22.29
N MET A 512 -22.16 -21.61 21.40
CA MET A 512 -22.04 -20.19 21.06
C MET A 512 -23.08 -19.82 20.01
N HIS A 513 -23.68 -18.64 20.18
CA HIS A 513 -24.55 -18.04 19.18
C HIS A 513 -23.73 -17.13 18.26
N LEU A 514 -23.86 -17.32 16.95
CA LEU A 514 -23.26 -16.45 15.94
C LEU A 514 -24.07 -15.16 15.80
N VAL A 515 -23.47 -14.02 16.15
CA VAL A 515 -24.07 -12.69 16.00
C VAL A 515 -23.78 -12.12 14.62
N HIS A 516 -22.53 -12.22 14.17
CA HIS A 516 -22.06 -11.71 12.88
C HIS A 516 -20.87 -12.55 12.42
N ALA A 517 -20.65 -12.64 11.12
CA ALA A 517 -19.36 -13.03 10.58
C ALA A 517 -19.12 -12.32 9.24
N ILE A 518 -17.89 -11.88 9.02
CA ILE A 518 -17.48 -11.19 7.80
C ILE A 518 -16.08 -11.66 7.44
N ILE A 519 -15.95 -12.36 6.31
CA ILE A 519 -14.65 -12.77 5.75
C ILE A 519 -13.82 -13.60 6.74
N ASP A 520 -12.92 -12.97 7.49
CA ASP A 520 -11.96 -13.55 8.42
C ASP A 520 -12.34 -13.38 9.90
N CYS A 521 -13.42 -12.66 10.21
CA CYS A 521 -13.84 -12.36 11.57
C CYS A 521 -15.20 -13.01 11.94
N LEU A 522 -15.33 -13.46 13.19
CA LEU A 522 -16.58 -13.93 13.80
C LEU A 522 -16.92 -13.14 15.06
N TRP A 523 -18.20 -12.84 15.25
CA TRP A 523 -18.75 -12.30 16.48
C TRP A 523 -19.63 -13.35 17.13
N LEU A 524 -19.22 -13.81 18.30
CA LEU A 524 -19.87 -14.87 19.04
C LEU A 524 -20.43 -14.36 20.36
N LYS A 525 -21.51 -14.98 20.82
CA LYS A 525 -22.13 -14.65 22.09
C LYS A 525 -22.60 -15.91 22.81
N LYS A 526 -22.28 -16.01 24.09
CA LYS A 526 -22.87 -17.00 25.00
C LYS A 526 -23.07 -16.35 26.38
N PRO A 527 -24.28 -16.43 26.96
CA PRO A 527 -24.54 -15.85 28.28
C PRO A 527 -23.58 -16.40 29.34
N GLY A 528 -22.90 -15.52 30.05
CA GLY A 528 -21.97 -15.89 31.12
C GLY A 528 -20.64 -16.50 30.65
N ALA A 529 -20.34 -16.46 29.35
CA ALA A 529 -19.09 -16.99 28.83
C ALA A 529 -17.88 -16.21 29.33
N THR A 530 -16.85 -16.95 29.71
CA THR A 530 -15.56 -16.42 30.17
C THR A 530 -14.61 -16.19 29.01
N ARG A 531 -13.55 -15.39 29.24
CA ARG A 531 -12.51 -15.16 28.24
C ARG A 531 -11.80 -16.46 27.87
N GLU A 532 -11.55 -17.30 28.86
CA GLU A 532 -10.91 -18.60 28.74
C GLU A 532 -11.72 -19.55 27.86
N GLU A 533 -13.05 -19.52 27.93
CA GLU A 533 -13.91 -20.29 27.01
C GLU A 533 -13.78 -19.82 25.56
N TYR A 534 -13.71 -18.51 25.31
CA TYR A 534 -13.50 -17.97 23.96
C TYR A 534 -12.11 -18.32 23.41
N GLU A 535 -11.09 -18.28 24.25
CA GLU A 535 -9.71 -18.67 23.88
C GLU A 535 -9.64 -20.18 23.59
N ALA A 536 -10.32 -21.03 24.36
CA ALA A 536 -10.43 -22.46 24.06
C ALA A 536 -11.10 -22.73 22.71
N ILE A 537 -12.17 -21.99 22.37
CA ILE A 537 -12.81 -22.08 21.05
C ILE A 537 -11.88 -21.62 19.93
N CYS A 538 -11.06 -20.60 20.15
CA CYS A 538 -10.04 -20.20 19.18
C CYS A 538 -9.08 -21.36 18.89
N CYS A 539 -8.66 -22.12 19.91
CA CYS A 539 -7.84 -23.32 19.73
C CYS A 539 -8.56 -24.39 18.91
N HIS A 540 -9.81 -24.73 19.25
CA HIS A 540 -10.58 -25.73 18.50
C HIS A 540 -10.85 -25.33 17.04
N ILE A 541 -11.15 -24.05 16.78
CA ILE A 541 -11.29 -23.52 15.42
C ILE A 541 -9.94 -23.61 14.68
N THR A 542 -8.84 -23.24 15.34
CA THR A 542 -7.50 -23.32 14.76
C THR A 542 -7.12 -24.75 14.39
N GLU A 543 -7.44 -25.73 15.22
CA GLU A 543 -7.19 -27.15 14.97
C GLU A 543 -8.02 -27.67 13.78
N ALA A 544 -9.30 -27.32 13.74
CA ALA A 544 -10.21 -27.76 12.66
C ALA A 544 -9.87 -27.11 11.31
N VAL A 545 -9.61 -25.80 11.30
CA VAL A 545 -9.39 -25.02 10.07
C VAL A 545 -7.92 -25.01 9.68
N GLY A 546 -6.98 -25.27 10.57
CA GLY A 546 -5.53 -25.19 10.31
C GLY A 546 -5.02 -23.78 10.04
N VAL A 547 -5.75 -22.76 10.48
CA VAL A 547 -5.38 -21.34 10.42
C VAL A 547 -5.55 -20.75 11.81
N GLU A 548 -4.54 -20.04 12.31
CA GLU A 548 -4.54 -19.44 13.64
C GLU A 548 -5.72 -18.45 13.79
N MET A 549 -6.58 -18.74 14.76
CA MET A 549 -7.67 -17.88 15.22
C MET A 549 -7.28 -17.27 16.57
N SER A 550 -7.57 -15.98 16.76
CA SER A 550 -7.29 -15.30 18.03
C SER A 550 -8.47 -14.45 18.51
N LEU A 551 -8.66 -14.39 19.83
CA LEU A 551 -9.60 -13.47 20.47
C LEU A 551 -9.04 -12.05 20.42
N GLU A 552 -9.71 -11.16 19.70
CA GLU A 552 -9.39 -9.73 19.68
C GLU A 552 -9.88 -9.05 20.97
N GLY A 553 -11.09 -9.38 21.42
CA GLY A 553 -11.65 -8.88 22.68
C GLY A 553 -13.13 -9.16 22.84
N VAL A 554 -13.67 -8.82 24.02
CA VAL A 554 -15.10 -8.93 24.33
C VAL A 554 -15.70 -7.54 24.44
N TYR A 555 -16.77 -7.30 23.69
CA TYR A 555 -17.49 -6.03 23.71
C TYR A 555 -18.41 -5.93 24.93
N ASN A 556 -18.27 -4.83 25.69
CA ASN A 556 -19.33 -4.37 26.59
C ASN A 556 -20.61 -4.14 25.78
N TRP A 557 -20.46 -3.43 24.66
CA TRP A 557 -21.48 -3.29 23.64
C TRP A 557 -20.88 -3.09 22.25
N ILE A 558 -21.62 -3.55 21.24
CA ILE A 558 -21.35 -3.30 19.83
C ILE A 558 -22.65 -2.92 19.12
N LEU A 559 -22.57 -1.93 18.25
CA LEU A 559 -23.67 -1.46 17.41
C LEU A 559 -23.41 -1.86 15.97
N PHE A 560 -24.38 -2.54 15.36
CA PHE A 560 -24.50 -2.75 13.92
C PHE A 560 -25.59 -1.83 13.37
N PRO A 561 -25.23 -0.68 12.76
CA PRO A 561 -26.24 0.28 12.30
C PRO A 561 -27.06 -0.28 11.13
N PRO A 562 -28.36 0.06 11.05
CA PRO A 562 -29.20 -0.29 9.92
C PRO A 562 -28.70 0.37 8.62
N SER A 563 -29.00 -0.26 7.48
CA SER A 563 -28.74 0.31 6.17
C SER A 563 -29.65 1.50 5.90
N LYS A 564 -29.15 2.44 5.11
CA LYS A 564 -29.90 3.66 4.71
C LYS A 564 -30.97 3.36 3.64
N THR A 565 -30.85 2.24 2.94
CA THR A 565 -31.83 1.80 1.93
C THR A 565 -32.87 0.86 2.50
N ASP A 566 -32.47 -0.01 3.45
CA ASP A 566 -33.36 -0.96 4.09
C ASP A 566 -33.05 -1.01 5.60
N PRO A 567 -33.93 -0.48 6.46
CA PRO A 567 -33.74 -0.49 7.91
C PRO A 567 -33.63 -1.90 8.53
N GLY A 568 -34.16 -2.94 7.86
CA GLY A 568 -34.11 -4.33 8.33
C GLY A 568 -32.77 -5.02 8.05
N ILE A 569 -31.89 -4.41 7.26
CA ILE A 569 -30.62 -5.00 6.83
C ILE A 569 -29.47 -4.10 7.31
N PRO A 570 -28.46 -4.60 8.02
CA PRO A 570 -27.31 -3.80 8.41
C PRO A 570 -26.38 -3.55 7.22
N THR A 571 -25.50 -2.56 7.34
CA THR A 571 -24.39 -2.44 6.39
C THR A 571 -23.27 -3.38 6.80
N VAL A 572 -22.95 -4.36 5.95
CA VAL A 572 -21.93 -5.41 6.17
C VAL A 572 -20.67 -4.92 6.91
N GLY A 573 -20.07 -3.81 6.47
CA GLY A 573 -18.81 -3.29 7.04
C GLY A 573 -18.94 -2.11 8.01
N LYS A 574 -20.14 -1.83 8.54
CA LYS A 574 -20.38 -0.69 9.44
C LYS A 574 -20.70 -1.19 10.85
N TYR A 575 -19.81 -0.93 11.79
CA TYR A 575 -20.03 -1.24 13.21
C TYR A 575 -19.17 -0.35 14.13
N VAL A 576 -19.62 -0.19 15.37
CA VAL A 576 -18.87 0.52 16.42
C VAL A 576 -19.13 -0.16 17.76
N GLY A 577 -18.08 -0.35 18.56
CA GLY A 577 -18.23 -0.98 19.87
C GLY A 577 -17.08 -0.65 20.80
N TRP A 578 -17.36 -0.75 22.10
CA TRP A 578 -16.38 -0.61 23.17
C TRP A 578 -16.10 -1.97 23.78
N TYR A 579 -14.82 -2.32 23.85
CA TYR A 579 -14.38 -3.52 24.54
C TYR A 579 -14.39 -3.35 26.05
N ASP A 580 -14.41 -4.48 26.74
CA ASP A 580 -14.25 -4.61 28.19
C ASP A 580 -12.94 -4.00 28.73
N HIS A 581 -11.88 -4.01 27.92
CA HIS A 581 -10.57 -3.44 28.23
C HIS A 581 -10.45 -1.96 27.86
N GLY A 582 -11.55 -1.29 27.51
CA GLY A 582 -11.58 0.16 27.29
C GLY A 582 -11.02 0.61 25.94
N GLU A 583 -10.98 -0.25 24.92
CA GLU A 583 -10.66 0.17 23.55
C GLU A 583 -11.93 0.33 22.70
N LEU A 584 -11.98 1.42 21.93
CA LEU A 584 -13.06 1.71 20.97
C LEU A 584 -12.70 1.22 19.57
N LYS A 585 -13.48 0.28 19.03
CA LYS A 585 -13.37 -0.15 17.63
C LYS A 585 -14.46 0.47 16.78
N VAL A 586 -14.03 1.14 15.69
CA VAL A 586 -14.92 1.86 14.77
C VAL A 586 -14.64 1.47 13.33
N ARG A 587 -15.64 0.94 12.62
CA ARG A 587 -15.58 0.58 11.19
C ARG A 587 -16.74 1.18 10.41
N GLY A 588 -16.44 1.76 9.24
CA GLY A 588 -17.45 2.26 8.30
C GLY A 588 -18.25 3.51 8.75
N LEU A 589 -18.06 3.99 9.99
CA LEU A 589 -18.70 5.21 10.49
C LEU A 589 -18.16 6.49 9.82
N GLU A 590 -18.99 7.53 9.84
CA GLU A 590 -18.73 8.84 9.27
C GLU A 590 -17.39 9.43 9.75
N MET A 591 -16.97 9.21 11.00
CA MET A 591 -15.71 9.69 11.55
C MET A 591 -14.46 9.09 10.87
N ARG A 592 -14.57 7.87 10.34
CA ARG A 592 -13.46 7.17 9.63
C ARG A 592 -13.44 7.47 8.13
N ARG A 593 -14.48 8.10 7.59
CA ARG A 593 -14.57 8.41 6.16
C ARG A 593 -13.68 9.60 5.78
N ARG A 594 -13.00 9.50 4.64
CA ARG A 594 -12.11 10.56 4.14
C ARG A 594 -12.86 11.79 3.65
N ASP A 595 -14.09 11.61 3.17
CA ASP A 595 -14.95 12.66 2.60
C ASP A 595 -15.81 13.39 3.65
N THR A 596 -15.75 12.99 4.92
CA THR A 596 -16.45 13.63 6.03
C THR A 596 -15.61 14.79 6.60
N PRO A 597 -16.19 15.99 6.82
CA PRO A 597 -15.51 17.12 7.44
C PRO A 597 -15.01 16.82 8.86
N GLY A 598 -13.86 17.38 9.23
CA GLY A 598 -13.23 17.22 10.55
C GLY A 598 -14.19 17.50 11.71
N TYR A 599 -15.00 18.55 11.60
CA TYR A 599 -16.03 18.92 12.56
C TYR A 599 -17.04 17.78 12.82
N VAL A 600 -17.56 17.16 11.76
CA VAL A 600 -18.53 16.05 11.88
C VAL A 600 -17.87 14.83 12.53
N LYS A 601 -16.58 14.58 12.21
CA LYS A 601 -15.81 13.51 12.85
C LYS A 601 -15.64 13.78 14.34
N HIS A 602 -15.33 15.02 14.71
CA HIS A 602 -15.15 15.44 16.09
C HIS A 602 -16.45 15.29 16.89
N VAL A 603 -17.58 15.76 16.35
CA VAL A 603 -18.88 15.57 17.00
C VAL A 603 -19.18 14.09 17.22
N GLN A 604 -19.03 13.24 16.19
CA GLN A 604 -19.30 11.81 16.33
C GLN A 604 -18.34 11.12 17.31
N ALA A 605 -17.06 11.51 17.34
CA ALA A 605 -16.09 11.02 18.31
C ALA A 605 -16.50 11.42 19.73
N ARG A 606 -16.87 12.69 19.96
CA ARG A 606 -17.29 13.18 21.27
C ARG A 606 -18.51 12.43 21.82
N LEU A 607 -19.47 12.11 20.95
CA LEU A 607 -20.63 11.29 21.34
C LEU A 607 -20.24 9.87 21.73
N LEU A 608 -19.21 9.30 21.10
CA LEU A 608 -18.68 7.98 21.47
C LEU A 608 -17.89 8.03 22.78
N ASP A 609 -17.16 9.11 23.07
CA ASP A 609 -16.48 9.32 24.35
C ASP A 609 -17.50 9.36 25.51
N LEU A 610 -18.65 10.01 25.32
CA LEU A 610 -19.74 10.00 26.31
C LEU A 610 -20.31 8.59 26.56
N LEU A 611 -20.02 7.62 25.68
CA LEU A 611 -20.43 6.23 25.80
C LEU A 611 -19.31 5.30 26.31
N GLU A 612 -18.10 5.82 26.57
CA GLU A 612 -16.91 5.04 27.00
C GLU A 612 -17.22 4.11 28.18
N ASP A 613 -17.77 4.65 29.27
CA ASP A 613 -18.06 3.87 30.48
C ASP A 613 -19.40 3.11 30.43
N ALA A 614 -20.03 2.98 29.25
CA ALA A 614 -21.31 2.28 29.17
C ALA A 614 -21.04 0.78 29.10
N GLY A 615 -21.29 0.05 30.19
CA GLY A 615 -21.19 -1.40 30.25
C GLY A 615 -22.42 -2.15 29.73
N SER A 616 -23.50 -1.44 29.40
CA SER A 616 -24.77 -2.02 28.91
C SER A 616 -25.57 -1.03 28.05
N ILE A 617 -26.46 -1.58 27.22
CA ILE A 617 -27.45 -0.87 26.42
C ILE A 617 -28.35 0.01 27.30
N ASN A 618 -28.69 -0.43 28.51
CA ASN A 618 -29.47 0.38 29.43
C ASN A 618 -28.70 1.63 29.89
N GLN A 619 -27.39 1.50 30.16
CA GLN A 619 -26.55 2.65 30.47
C GLN A 619 -26.40 3.61 29.28
N ILE A 620 -26.31 3.08 28.05
CA ILE A 620 -26.36 3.91 26.82
C ILE A 620 -27.67 4.69 26.77
N ARG A 621 -28.80 4.03 27.04
CA ARG A 621 -30.13 4.64 27.02
C ARG A 621 -30.26 5.80 28.02
N ILE A 622 -29.72 5.64 29.21
CA ILE A 622 -29.71 6.68 30.26
C ILE A 622 -28.87 7.91 29.83
N ARG A 623 -27.85 7.72 28.98
CA ARG A 623 -26.98 8.80 28.49
C ARG A 623 -27.53 9.54 27.27
N ILE A 624 -28.58 9.02 26.61
CA ILE A 624 -29.18 9.66 25.42
C ILE A 624 -29.51 11.15 25.65
N PRO A 625 -30.13 11.58 26.77
CA PRO A 625 -30.39 13.00 27.00
C PRO A 625 -29.11 13.86 26.98
N ALA A 626 -28.01 13.37 27.58
CA ALA A 626 -26.73 14.06 27.55
C ALA A 626 -26.14 14.13 26.13
N LEU A 627 -26.26 13.05 25.34
CA LEU A 627 -25.86 13.04 23.93
C LEU A 627 -26.63 14.09 23.11
N ILE A 628 -27.95 14.20 23.33
CA ILE A 628 -28.80 15.18 22.64
C ILE A 628 -28.41 16.61 22.99
N GLU A 629 -28.08 16.90 24.26
CA GLU A 629 -27.61 18.23 24.67
C GLU A 629 -26.22 18.56 24.09
N GLU A 630 -25.32 17.58 24.02
CA GLU A 630 -24.02 17.76 23.36
C GLU A 630 -24.20 18.08 21.86
N VAL A 631 -25.10 17.37 21.17
CA VAL A 631 -25.45 17.67 19.76
C VAL A 631 -26.04 19.08 19.65
N ARG A 632 -26.89 19.50 20.60
CA ARG A 632 -27.47 20.85 20.62
C ARG A 632 -26.40 21.92 20.70
N PHE A 633 -25.38 21.74 21.54
CA PHE A 633 -24.25 22.65 21.66
C PHE A 633 -23.50 22.80 20.33
N TYR A 634 -23.09 21.70 19.70
CA TYR A 634 -22.38 21.76 18.43
C TYR A 634 -23.24 22.35 17.30
N LEU A 635 -24.53 21.98 17.21
CA LEU A 635 -25.41 22.59 16.22
C LEU A 635 -25.62 24.09 16.44
N HIS A 636 -25.58 24.55 17.69
CA HIS A 636 -25.60 25.98 18.01
C HIS A 636 -24.33 26.68 17.51
N GLU A 637 -23.13 26.14 17.80
CA GLU A 637 -21.85 26.68 17.31
C GLU A 637 -21.83 26.82 15.78
N LEU A 638 -22.28 25.78 15.09
CA LEU A 638 -22.35 25.74 13.62
C LEU A 638 -23.31 26.81 13.07
N ARG A 639 -24.46 27.02 13.74
CA ARG A 639 -25.46 28.02 13.31
C ARG A 639 -25.02 29.46 13.61
N GLN A 640 -24.21 29.67 14.64
CA GLN A 640 -23.62 30.98 14.98
C GLN A 640 -22.45 31.35 14.08
N GLY A 641 -21.99 30.46 13.19
CA GLY A 641 -20.83 30.74 12.34
C GLY A 641 -19.48 30.68 13.06
N ARG A 642 -19.44 30.12 14.30
CA ARG A 642 -18.23 30.11 15.16
C ARG A 642 -17.23 29.01 14.84
N VAL A 643 -17.61 28.02 14.02
CA VAL A 643 -16.75 26.91 13.63
C VAL A 643 -15.66 27.37 12.66
N ASP A 644 -14.40 26.98 12.90
CA ASP A 644 -13.29 27.24 11.97
C ASP A 644 -13.60 26.56 10.63
N PRO A 645 -13.61 27.32 9.51
CA PRO A 645 -13.81 26.76 8.17
C PRO A 645 -12.86 25.59 7.83
N ARG A 646 -11.67 25.52 8.44
CA ARG A 646 -10.73 24.41 8.29
C ARG A 646 -11.28 23.07 8.79
N ASP A 647 -12.13 23.10 9.83
CA ASP A 647 -12.79 21.89 10.34
C ASP A 647 -13.95 21.45 9.44
N LEU A 648 -14.40 22.31 8.52
CA LEU A 648 -15.49 22.05 7.59
C LEU A 648 -15.01 21.57 6.20
N LEU A 649 -13.70 21.32 6.06
CA LEU A 649 -13.10 20.90 4.80
C LEU A 649 -13.59 19.52 4.34
N ILE A 650 -14.05 19.48 3.10
CA ILE A 650 -14.36 18.25 2.38
C ILE A 650 -13.19 17.94 1.46
N ARG A 651 -12.61 16.75 1.65
CA ARG A 651 -11.54 16.21 0.81
C ARG A 651 -12.12 15.27 -0.22
N ARG A 652 -11.87 15.54 -1.51
CA ARG A 652 -12.29 14.64 -2.60
C ARG A 652 -11.20 14.47 -3.63
N ARG A 653 -11.09 13.23 -4.10
CA ARG A 653 -10.20 12.88 -5.21
C ARG A 653 -10.83 13.30 -6.54
N VAL A 654 -10.09 14.04 -7.34
CA VAL A 654 -10.51 14.47 -8.68
C VAL A 654 -10.33 13.31 -9.63
N GLN A 655 -11.38 12.91 -10.35
CA GLN A 655 -11.30 11.76 -11.28
C GLN A 655 -11.05 12.18 -12.73
N LYS A 656 -11.24 13.46 -13.06
CA LYS A 656 -11.25 13.97 -14.43
C LYS A 656 -10.53 15.30 -14.52
N LYS A 657 -10.00 15.65 -15.69
CA LYS A 657 -9.45 17.00 -15.91
C LYS A 657 -10.58 18.03 -15.96
N ASN A 658 -10.23 19.30 -15.77
CA ASN A 658 -11.19 20.41 -15.83
C ASN A 658 -12.12 20.34 -17.07
N ASN A 659 -11.53 20.06 -18.24
CA ASN A 659 -12.22 20.08 -19.53
C ASN A 659 -13.09 18.82 -19.78
N GLU A 660 -13.03 17.81 -18.91
CA GLU A 660 -13.74 16.52 -19.06
C GLU A 660 -15.03 16.46 -18.20
N TYR A 661 -15.24 17.43 -17.31
CA TYR A 661 -16.46 17.51 -16.50
C TYR A 661 -17.63 18.05 -17.30
N ARG A 662 -18.58 17.17 -17.67
CA ARG A 662 -19.85 17.55 -18.32
C ARG A 662 -20.92 18.08 -17.34
N ASN A 663 -20.86 17.67 -16.07
CA ASN A 663 -21.85 18.02 -15.04
C ASN A 663 -21.29 19.07 -14.06
N ASN A 664 -22.12 20.02 -13.64
CA ASN A 664 -21.78 21.05 -12.62
C ASN A 664 -21.93 20.50 -11.19
N ASN A 665 -21.22 19.42 -10.87
CA ASN A 665 -21.10 18.95 -9.49
C ASN A 665 -20.09 19.81 -8.71
N LEU A 666 -20.09 19.73 -7.38
CA LEU A 666 -19.22 20.56 -6.52
C LEU A 666 -17.73 20.44 -6.90
N ASN A 667 -17.27 19.23 -7.23
CA ASN A 667 -15.88 18.99 -7.61
C ASN A 667 -15.52 19.74 -8.90
N ALA A 668 -16.39 19.68 -9.92
CA ALA A 668 -16.18 20.38 -11.18
C ALA A 668 -16.13 21.90 -11.00
N LEU A 669 -16.96 22.46 -10.12
CA LEU A 669 -16.96 23.90 -9.84
C LEU A 669 -15.66 24.35 -9.18
N VAL A 670 -15.18 23.61 -8.18
CA VAL A 670 -13.91 23.91 -7.49
C VAL A 670 -12.72 23.77 -8.44
N VAL A 671 -12.67 22.72 -9.26
CA VAL A 671 -11.60 22.52 -10.24
C VAL A 671 -11.59 23.64 -11.30
N ARG A 672 -12.77 24.11 -11.75
CA ARG A 672 -12.88 25.24 -12.68
C ARG A 672 -12.40 26.55 -12.06
N ASP A 673 -12.78 26.82 -10.82
CA ASP A 673 -12.38 28.02 -10.05
C ASP A 673 -10.86 28.07 -9.80
N LEU A 674 -10.23 26.92 -9.58
CA LEU A 674 -8.78 26.79 -9.49
C LEU A 674 -8.12 27.02 -10.86
N ALA A 675 -8.65 26.39 -11.92
CA ALA A 675 -8.11 26.52 -13.27
C ALA A 675 -8.17 27.97 -13.79
N SER A 676 -9.25 28.71 -13.50
CA SER A 676 -9.35 30.14 -13.85
C SER A 676 -8.32 31.02 -13.17
N ARG A 677 -7.68 30.54 -12.10
CA ARG A 677 -6.58 31.20 -11.39
C ARG A 677 -5.19 30.64 -11.75
N GLY A 678 -5.10 29.86 -12.83
CA GLY A 678 -3.85 29.25 -13.28
C GLY A 678 -3.43 28.00 -12.50
N ILE A 679 -4.26 27.52 -11.57
CA ILE A 679 -3.98 26.32 -10.77
C ILE A 679 -4.56 25.09 -11.48
N GLN A 680 -3.69 24.28 -12.08
CA GLN A 680 -4.08 23.07 -12.81
C GLN A 680 -4.07 21.84 -11.89
N VAL A 681 -5.25 21.29 -11.62
CA VAL A 681 -5.42 20.06 -10.83
C VAL A 681 -5.41 18.85 -11.75
N GLN A 682 -4.55 17.86 -11.46
CA GLN A 682 -4.48 16.62 -12.22
C GLN A 682 -5.47 15.56 -11.71
N PRO A 683 -5.97 14.66 -12.57
CA PRO A 683 -6.75 13.50 -12.15
C PRO A 683 -5.95 12.66 -11.15
N GLY A 684 -6.58 12.36 -10.02
CA GLY A 684 -6.03 11.62 -8.89
C GLY A 684 -5.54 12.50 -7.73
N GLU A 685 -5.37 13.80 -7.94
CA GLU A 685 -5.10 14.76 -6.87
C GLU A 685 -6.33 14.96 -5.96
N ILE A 686 -6.09 15.37 -4.72
CA ILE A 686 -7.13 15.67 -3.74
C ILE A 686 -7.40 17.18 -3.77
N ILE A 687 -8.68 17.54 -3.93
CA ILE A 687 -9.15 18.91 -3.70
C ILE A 687 -9.75 19.01 -2.30
N GLU A 688 -9.48 20.14 -1.65
CA GLU A 688 -10.05 20.50 -0.35
C GLU A 688 -10.95 21.72 -0.55
N PHE A 689 -12.21 21.61 -0.18
CA PHE A 689 -13.17 22.70 -0.38
C PHE A 689 -14.22 22.76 0.73
N ILE A 690 -14.83 23.93 0.84
CA ILE A 690 -15.91 24.25 1.78
C ILE A 690 -17.18 24.49 1.00
N ILE A 691 -18.32 23.97 1.48
CA ILE A 691 -19.62 24.22 0.88
C ILE A 691 -20.13 25.57 1.38
N LEU A 692 -20.31 26.51 0.46
CA LEU A 692 -20.86 27.84 0.73
C LEU A 692 -22.40 27.83 0.70
N ASP A 693 -22.94 27.17 -0.32
CA ASP A 693 -24.39 26.98 -0.51
C ASP A 693 -24.63 25.85 -1.52
N GLN A 694 -25.06 24.68 -1.04
CA GLN A 694 -25.30 23.54 -1.94
C GLN A 694 -26.43 23.83 -2.95
N THR A 695 -27.40 24.67 -2.59
CA THR A 695 -28.56 24.97 -3.44
C THR A 695 -28.17 25.86 -4.63
N GLY A 696 -27.15 26.69 -4.46
CA GLY A 696 -26.75 27.72 -5.43
C GLY A 696 -27.72 28.88 -5.53
N LYS A 697 -28.60 29.06 -4.53
CA LYS A 697 -29.60 30.15 -4.49
C LYS A 697 -29.03 31.43 -3.89
N ARG A 698 -28.20 31.29 -2.84
CA ARG A 698 -27.47 32.37 -2.18
C ARG A 698 -26.13 32.62 -2.85
N ASP A 699 -25.45 31.56 -3.28
CA ASP A 699 -24.14 31.66 -3.93
C ASP A 699 -24.03 30.73 -5.16
N PRO A 700 -23.91 31.27 -6.40
CA PRO A 700 -23.79 30.46 -7.60
C PRO A 700 -22.53 29.57 -7.63
N ARG A 701 -21.50 29.90 -6.83
CA ARG A 701 -20.25 29.14 -6.71
C ARG A 701 -20.45 27.80 -6.02
N LYS A 702 -21.42 27.73 -5.09
CA LYS A 702 -21.78 26.58 -4.23
C LYS A 702 -20.72 26.04 -3.28
N ALA A 703 -19.46 26.02 -3.70
CA ALA A 703 -18.30 25.61 -2.91
C ALA A 703 -17.06 26.38 -3.35
N ARG A 704 -16.06 26.47 -2.47
CA ARG A 704 -14.80 27.16 -2.73
C ARG A 704 -13.62 26.36 -2.19
N SER A 705 -12.52 26.36 -2.95
CA SER A 705 -11.27 25.72 -2.51
C SER A 705 -10.75 26.43 -1.27
N LEU A 706 -10.11 25.70 -0.34
CA LEU A 706 -9.41 26.33 0.79
C LEU A 706 -8.39 27.38 0.32
N LEU A 707 -7.73 27.13 -0.82
CA LEU A 707 -6.76 28.05 -1.44
C LEU A 707 -7.34 29.43 -1.76
N THR A 708 -8.64 29.50 -2.01
CA THR A 708 -9.32 30.68 -2.53
C THR A 708 -10.42 31.16 -1.59
N TYR A 709 -10.56 30.49 -0.43
CA TYR A 709 -11.53 30.77 0.61
C TYR A 709 -11.12 32.03 1.38
N GLN A 710 -12.08 32.90 1.63
CA GLN A 710 -11.94 34.08 2.47
C GLN A 710 -12.91 33.98 3.65
N PRO A 711 -12.55 34.46 4.86
CA PRO A 711 -13.42 34.38 6.04
C PRO A 711 -14.83 34.92 5.80
N GLU A 712 -14.98 35.91 4.92
CA GLU A 712 -16.24 36.56 4.56
C GLU A 712 -17.16 35.69 3.69
N ASP A 713 -16.65 34.62 3.07
CA ASP A 713 -17.45 33.71 2.23
C ASP A 713 -18.48 32.91 3.04
N GLY A 714 -18.22 32.66 4.33
CA GLY A 714 -19.08 31.85 5.19
C GLY A 714 -19.24 30.38 4.73
N TYR A 715 -20.23 29.67 5.29
CA TYR A 715 -20.50 28.27 4.93
C TYR A 715 -21.99 27.90 5.04
N ASP A 716 -22.37 26.80 4.39
CA ASP A 716 -23.74 26.26 4.36
C ASP A 716 -24.10 25.54 5.68
N THR A 717 -24.56 26.31 6.67
CA THR A 717 -24.93 25.81 8.00
C THR A 717 -25.96 24.68 7.96
N GLU A 718 -26.94 24.75 7.06
CA GLU A 718 -27.96 23.70 6.90
C GLU A 718 -27.33 22.40 6.42
N LYS A 719 -26.42 22.48 5.44
CA LYS A 719 -25.79 21.28 4.88
C LYS A 719 -24.86 20.60 5.87
N TYR A 720 -24.08 21.37 6.63
CA TYR A 720 -23.23 20.80 7.67
C TYR A 720 -24.07 20.27 8.84
N THR A 721 -25.20 20.90 9.18
CA THR A 721 -26.18 20.36 10.15
C THR A 721 -26.70 18.99 9.69
N GLU A 722 -27.11 18.85 8.43
CA GLU A 722 -27.57 17.58 7.86
C GLU A 722 -26.49 16.48 7.99
N GLN A 723 -25.21 16.83 7.82
CA GLN A 723 -24.10 15.88 7.96
C GLN A 723 -23.88 15.45 9.41
N VAL A 724 -23.97 16.40 10.37
CA VAL A 724 -23.91 16.09 11.81
C VAL A 724 -25.06 15.16 12.18
N LEU A 725 -26.30 15.49 11.80
CA LEU A 725 -27.47 14.67 12.13
C LEU A 725 -27.37 13.24 11.58
N LYS A 726 -26.80 13.04 10.39
CA LYS A 726 -26.55 11.69 9.85
C LYS A 726 -25.54 10.88 10.67
N ALA A 727 -24.54 11.56 11.22
CA ALA A 727 -23.57 10.92 12.10
C ALA A 727 -24.19 10.54 13.45
N VAL A 728 -25.12 11.38 13.95
CA VAL A 728 -25.91 11.13 15.17
C VAL A 728 -26.94 10.02 14.97
N GLU A 729 -27.70 10.05 13.88
CA GLU A 729 -28.68 9.03 13.50
C GLU A 729 -28.06 7.63 13.51
N THR A 730 -26.83 7.51 12.99
CA THR A 730 -26.11 6.23 12.98
C THR A 730 -26.02 5.59 14.37
N LEU A 731 -25.88 6.39 15.43
CA LEU A 731 -25.78 5.91 16.81
C LEU A 731 -27.16 5.77 17.47
N LEU A 732 -28.08 6.71 17.21
CA LEU A 732 -29.33 6.82 17.97
C LEU A 732 -30.56 6.22 17.27
N ALA A 733 -30.46 5.83 16.00
CA ALA A 733 -31.56 5.20 15.26
C ALA A 733 -32.16 3.97 15.98
N PRO A 734 -31.36 3.05 16.59
CA PRO A 734 -31.91 1.92 17.34
C PRO A 734 -32.79 2.31 18.53
N PHE A 735 -32.68 3.55 19.02
CA PHE A 735 -33.48 4.08 20.12
C PHE A 735 -34.66 4.95 19.65
N GLY A 736 -34.97 4.97 18.35
CA GLY A 736 -36.10 5.73 17.77
C GLY A 736 -35.76 7.17 17.38
N TYR A 737 -34.47 7.53 17.28
CA TYR A 737 -34.02 8.83 16.78
C TYR A 737 -33.60 8.71 15.32
N ASP A 738 -34.57 8.47 14.44
CA ASP A 738 -34.34 8.51 12.99
C ASP A 738 -34.09 9.95 12.50
N MET A 739 -33.65 10.10 11.24
CA MET A 739 -33.41 11.42 10.67
C MET A 739 -34.64 12.34 10.77
N GLY A 740 -35.86 11.82 10.63
CA GLY A 740 -37.08 12.62 10.70
C GLY A 740 -37.33 13.21 12.08
N HIS A 741 -37.13 12.39 13.12
CA HIS A 741 -37.21 12.79 14.52
C HIS A 741 -36.10 13.79 14.87
N LEU A 742 -34.85 13.52 14.46
CA LEU A 742 -33.73 14.43 14.69
C LEU A 742 -33.91 15.79 14.00
N GLU A 743 -34.38 15.81 12.75
CA GLU A 743 -34.72 17.05 12.04
C GLU A 743 -35.80 17.84 12.78
N HIS A 744 -36.82 17.17 13.31
CA HIS A 744 -37.87 17.82 14.09
C HIS A 744 -37.33 18.38 15.41
N LEU A 745 -36.57 17.56 16.16
CA LEU A 745 -36.01 17.91 17.47
C LEU A 745 -35.07 19.12 17.42
N PHE A 746 -34.30 19.24 16.34
CA PHE A 746 -33.33 20.33 16.18
C PHE A 746 -33.81 21.45 15.24
N GLY A 747 -35.06 21.41 14.76
CA GLY A 747 -35.67 22.48 13.97
C GLY A 747 -35.10 22.66 12.55
N VAL A 748 -34.77 21.56 11.86
CA VAL A 748 -34.29 21.58 10.47
C VAL A 748 -35.49 21.59 9.51
N LYS A 749 -35.60 22.60 8.63
CA LYS A 749 -36.69 22.67 7.65
C LYS A 749 -36.56 21.54 6.60
N LYS A 750 -37.56 20.66 6.51
CA LYS A 750 -37.62 19.60 5.48
C LYS A 750 -37.41 20.16 4.08
N ARG A 751 -36.38 19.69 3.37
CA ARG A 751 -36.27 19.88 1.91
C ARG A 751 -37.30 18.97 1.25
N ARG A 752 -38.28 19.53 0.54
CA ARG A 752 -39.16 18.75 -0.37
C ARG A 752 -38.26 18.04 -1.39
N ARG A 753 -37.99 16.74 -1.20
CA ARG A 753 -37.44 15.89 -2.26
C ARG A 753 -38.45 15.93 -3.41
N ARG A 754 -38.03 16.32 -4.62
CA ARG A 754 -38.81 16.02 -5.83
C ARG A 754 -38.99 14.51 -5.84
N LYS A 755 -40.24 14.02 -5.68
CA LYS A 755 -40.57 12.62 -5.98
C LYS A 755 -40.02 12.34 -7.38
N LYS A 756 -39.16 11.34 -7.52
CA LYS A 756 -38.95 10.72 -8.83
C LYS A 756 -40.34 10.26 -9.28
N PRO A 757 -40.76 10.51 -10.53
CA PRO A 757 -41.99 9.90 -11.03
C PRO A 757 -41.84 8.39 -10.85
N GLU A 758 -42.85 7.77 -10.24
CA GLU A 758 -43.00 6.32 -10.24
C GLU A 758 -42.89 5.86 -11.68
N LYS A 759 -41.88 5.04 -11.98
CA LYS A 759 -41.90 4.26 -13.20
C LYS A 759 -43.13 3.37 -13.08
N ALA A 760 -44.12 3.61 -13.93
CA ALA A 760 -45.21 2.66 -14.15
C ALA A 760 -44.57 1.28 -14.37
N GLN A 761 -44.90 0.34 -13.49
CA GLN A 761 -44.72 -1.08 -13.76
C GLN A 761 -45.55 -1.39 -15.00
N LEU A 762 -44.89 -1.49 -16.15
CA LEU A 762 -45.42 -2.21 -17.28
C LEU A 762 -45.22 -3.68 -16.97
N GLU A 763 -46.31 -4.35 -16.59
CA GLU A 763 -46.47 -5.78 -16.77
C GLU A 763 -46.21 -6.10 -18.24
N LEU A 764 -45.14 -6.85 -18.50
CA LEU A 764 -45.01 -7.66 -19.71
C LEU A 764 -44.64 -9.05 -19.25
N LEU A 765 -45.69 -9.86 -19.16
CA LEU A 765 -45.65 -11.29 -19.41
C LEU A 765 -44.82 -11.56 -20.67
N PHE A 766 -43.76 -12.37 -20.52
CA PHE A 766 -43.25 -13.47 -21.36
C PHE A 766 -41.75 -13.65 -21.15
#